data_AF-A0A8H4MWY0-F1
#
_entry.id   AF-A0A8H4MWY0-F1
#
_cell.length_a   1.000
_cell.length_b   1.000
_cell.length_c   1.000
_cell.angle_alpha   90.00
_cell.angle_beta   90.00
_cell.angle_gamma   90.00
#
_symmetry.space_group_name_H-M   'P 1'
#
loop_
_entity.id
_entity.type
_entity.pdbx_description
1 polymer ?
#
loop_
_entity_poly.entity_id
_entity_poly.type
_entity_poly.pdbx_seq_one_letter_code
_entity_poly.pdbx_strand_id
1 'polypeptide(L)'
;MVLGLRPPSDPERAQAWWTEVFLSHPPREVVYAPEFPPRPDEFQEIDWAPYVGSKDAKLAHILWDRPTQKLREYLDSLGQHPFPRPDDDDDTRAMNHTEGLAFEVYELLLREHMYPIAESEWQDKWTQMGMDQAKWGIDDILQDWGHAPNPGPILIRGNDVMTSRQLTVARLKQELRDRNQPETGTSQVLRQRLCDYERKSLTLFSRSDLGHWGISSGKPRGRRIHPGDKLDTLDMYTWAIKLSPYNPTYWISRAYCHYQQAFFDLAIGDAYRAQLLCEVLVDARCRNRQPGLYPRIWHAISQHIMAGMHTDTGDVPPEVEKMRQPNGINYFIPTLRKALHNIIGLSLAALQAREDGKAMEKYLPQRVIMPDRDRRPFERRREVMEAYFEQAYDDKEAKKLWFHESRAGKVSTKRLYPYESSDKHRTDQGFLDELNQRLFGNNQALPWTRCQVRPVERLKPVKDSATALGVFATEKIKKGQIIFVEEPAMRGHLGVNRLPSDRCEYSASTPRCDNCYKKLDGAWPEEDQERIRKIKAGQDNAACKCVLLDEKEAIPLSYCPPGPGSKTCLEIARRLYHFRACGKNWKWLHDAMRPYMMKWANHKDYSYFSHTNEAHGTLLSLLLREVFDITLERRERFQDPSLMPHEIDELLILEDNSDQADEKVAFPFTLAANIQVPFDILMQLGVDIFSDLTFDTWVIQIVLRKLLINAVPWADVPALRMSKGPAKKIVRRKGIDDPEKQREMTRKRISFESYDPSFRALYLYPGFSLFNHACPGKHNARWGFDFRGVTNRVFVWAEEDIPKGKEILFSYTESPMTEKGMLRQLGRQCACDDEHEGESSDEDNTPQQSPQNPPLSAAPRDPTPDNSSLPSQGSSTRALRTQTRLGRAQIDGADDDREESAAREPPLHCEVTETTEQSDSELERYMATRKRPYRGKWAENGLYKRRNFDF
;
A
#
# COMPACT_ATOMS: atom_id res chain seq x y z
N MET A 1 -6.95 36.66 6.31
CA MET A 1 -6.65 38.14 6.26
C MET A 1 -5.62 38.46 7.35
N VAL A 2 -4.51 39.16 7.05
CA VAL A 2 -3.46 39.45 8.05
C VAL A 2 -3.14 40.95 8.11
N LEU A 3 -3.75 41.66 9.06
CA LEU A 3 -3.51 43.08 9.35
C LEU A 3 -3.61 43.34 10.86
N GLY A 4 -2.67 44.11 11.42
CA GLY A 4 -2.88 44.87 12.66
C GLY A 4 -2.27 44.34 13.97
N LEU A 5 -1.71 43.13 14.03
CA LEU A 5 -1.05 42.64 15.25
C LEU A 5 0.32 43.31 15.48
N ARG A 6 0.34 44.45 16.18
CA ARG A 6 1.54 45.05 16.77
C ARG A 6 1.52 44.83 18.29
N PRO A 7 2.58 44.31 18.92
CA PRO A 7 2.69 44.34 20.37
C PRO A 7 2.73 45.79 20.89
N PRO A 8 2.23 46.06 22.11
CA PRO A 8 2.38 47.35 22.75
C PRO A 8 3.86 47.66 23.02
N SER A 9 4.22 48.95 23.07
CA SER A 9 5.61 49.42 23.24
C SER A 9 6.22 49.16 24.63
N ASP A 10 5.39 48.78 25.60
CA ASP A 10 5.72 48.52 26.99
C ASP A 10 6.12 47.03 27.14
N PRO A 11 7.35 46.71 27.61
CA PRO A 11 7.85 45.33 27.67
C PRO A 11 6.96 44.36 28.47
N GLU A 12 6.38 44.78 29.59
CA GLU A 12 5.54 43.89 30.42
C GLU A 12 4.22 43.60 29.70
N ARG A 13 3.61 44.62 29.09
CA ARG A 13 2.41 44.44 28.26
C ARG A 13 2.71 43.70 26.97
N ALA A 14 3.91 43.83 26.40
CA ALA A 14 4.34 43.08 25.23
C ALA A 14 4.49 41.60 25.59
N GLN A 15 5.10 41.28 26.74
CA GLN A 15 5.21 39.91 27.24
C GLN A 15 3.84 39.32 27.57
N ALA A 16 2.95 40.09 28.22
CA ALA A 16 1.58 39.68 28.51
C ALA A 16 0.76 39.46 27.22
N TRP A 17 0.87 40.35 26.24
CA TRP A 17 0.21 40.25 24.94
C TRP A 17 0.75 39.10 24.09
N TRP A 18 2.07 38.87 24.05
CA TRP A 18 2.64 37.69 23.40
C TRP A 18 2.19 36.40 24.11
N THR A 19 2.14 36.39 25.44
CA THR A 19 1.60 35.27 26.22
C THR A 19 0.13 35.04 25.87
N GLU A 20 -0.69 36.09 25.80
CA GLU A 20 -2.10 36.00 25.37
C GLU A 20 -2.21 35.48 23.93
N VAL A 21 -1.40 35.96 22.98
CA VAL A 21 -1.37 35.48 21.59
C VAL A 21 -0.96 34.00 21.51
N PHE A 22 0.07 33.56 22.24
CA PHE A 22 0.50 32.16 22.30
C PHE A 22 -0.50 31.24 23.01
N LEU A 23 -1.36 31.78 23.88
CA LEU A 23 -2.43 31.04 24.58
C LEU A 23 -3.79 31.15 23.88
N SER A 24 -3.95 32.11 22.96
CA SER A 24 -5.11 32.28 22.10
C SER A 24 -5.16 31.21 21.02
N HIS A 25 -6.33 31.01 20.41
CA HIS A 25 -6.44 30.02 19.36
C HIS A 25 -5.72 30.51 18.09
N PRO A 26 -4.78 29.74 17.49
CA PRO A 26 -4.23 30.09 16.19
C PRO A 26 -5.37 30.20 15.16
N PRO A 27 -5.41 31.26 14.32
CA PRO A 27 -6.47 31.44 13.34
C PRO A 27 -6.67 30.23 12.42
N ARG A 28 -7.88 30.08 11.89
CA ARG A 28 -8.27 28.97 10.99
C ARG A 28 -7.35 28.78 9.77
N GLU A 29 -6.67 29.86 9.35
CA GLU A 29 -5.67 29.88 8.26
C GLU A 29 -4.27 29.34 8.69
N VAL A 30 -4.08 28.87 9.94
CA VAL A 30 -2.76 28.48 10.50
C VAL A 30 -2.64 26.99 10.82
N VAL A 31 -3.72 26.34 11.28
CA VAL A 31 -3.70 24.90 11.62
C VAL A 31 -4.22 24.08 10.45
N TYR A 32 -3.32 23.77 9.51
CA TYR A 32 -3.61 22.87 8.40
C TYR A 32 -3.79 21.41 8.87
N ALA A 33 -4.61 20.65 8.14
CA ALA A 33 -4.57 19.20 8.21
C ALA A 33 -3.19 18.70 7.74
N PRO A 34 -2.67 17.59 8.29
CA PRO A 34 -1.41 17.03 7.80
C PRO A 34 -1.55 16.59 6.34
N GLU A 35 -0.45 16.62 5.59
CA GLU A 35 -0.43 16.18 4.20
C GLU A 35 -0.69 14.67 4.09
N PHE A 36 -0.26 13.89 5.09
CA PHE A 36 -0.43 12.44 5.20
C PHE A 36 -0.90 12.00 6.61
N PRO A 37 -1.57 10.84 6.74
CA PRO A 37 -2.06 10.35 8.04
C PRO A 37 -0.93 9.94 9.00
N PRO A 38 -1.22 9.77 10.32
CA PRO A 38 -0.26 9.22 11.26
C PRO A 38 0.13 7.77 10.92
N ARG A 39 1.40 7.44 11.13
CA ARG A 39 2.02 6.12 10.90
C ARG A 39 2.36 5.42 12.23
N PRO A 40 2.42 4.08 12.31
CA PRO A 40 2.80 3.35 13.51
C PRO A 40 4.28 3.55 13.91
N ASP A 41 4.62 3.08 15.12
CA ASP A 41 6.01 2.89 15.58
C ASP A 41 6.30 1.37 15.65
N GLU A 42 7.02 0.85 14.66
CA GLU A 42 7.10 -0.59 14.32
C GLU A 42 8.16 -1.38 15.10
N PHE A 43 8.46 -0.92 16.33
CA PHE A 43 9.78 -1.08 16.99
C PHE A 43 10.37 -2.50 17.06
N GLN A 44 9.55 -3.56 17.06
CA GLN A 44 10.01 -4.97 17.10
C GLN A 44 9.13 -5.91 16.27
N GLU A 45 8.40 -5.43 15.25
CA GLU A 45 7.33 -6.23 14.63
C GLU A 45 7.78 -7.14 13.47
N ILE A 46 8.96 -6.94 12.87
CA ILE A 46 9.36 -7.52 11.56
C ILE A 46 10.62 -8.40 11.67
N ASP A 47 10.52 -9.66 11.20
CA ASP A 47 11.66 -10.57 11.02
C ASP A 47 12.40 -10.28 9.70
N TRP A 48 13.31 -9.30 9.71
CA TRP A 48 14.12 -8.93 8.54
C TRP A 48 14.99 -10.10 8.01
N ALA A 49 14.91 -10.36 6.70
CA ALA A 49 15.74 -11.31 5.95
C ALA A 49 17.25 -11.19 6.23
N PRO A 50 18.04 -12.26 6.00
CA PRO A 50 19.48 -12.26 6.33
C PRO A 50 20.29 -11.29 5.47
N TYR A 51 21.51 -10.99 5.93
CA TYR A 51 22.50 -10.23 5.16
C TYR A 51 22.81 -10.90 3.82
N VAL A 52 22.86 -10.08 2.76
CA VAL A 52 23.15 -10.50 1.38
C VAL A 52 24.54 -11.13 1.28
N GLY A 53 24.65 -12.33 0.69
CA GLY A 53 25.94 -12.95 0.42
C GLY A 53 26.64 -12.27 -0.76
N SER A 54 27.97 -12.14 -0.71
CA SER A 54 28.77 -11.54 -1.82
C SER A 54 28.46 -12.17 -3.19
N LYS A 55 28.18 -13.48 -3.24
CA LYS A 55 27.77 -14.17 -4.47
C LYS A 55 26.40 -13.71 -4.99
N ASP A 56 25.44 -13.53 -4.10
CA ASP A 56 24.09 -13.08 -4.43
C ASP A 56 24.10 -11.60 -4.83
N ALA A 57 24.95 -10.79 -4.19
CA ALA A 57 25.22 -9.40 -4.57
C ALA A 57 25.86 -9.29 -5.97
N LYS A 58 26.84 -10.16 -6.30
CA LYS A 58 27.43 -10.18 -7.67
C LYS A 58 26.39 -10.51 -8.73
N LEU A 59 25.51 -11.50 -8.47
CA LEU A 59 24.43 -11.82 -9.40
C LEU A 59 23.42 -10.66 -9.52
N ALA A 60 23.02 -10.04 -8.39
CA ALA A 60 22.15 -8.88 -8.38
C ALA A 60 22.74 -7.68 -9.15
N HIS A 61 24.05 -7.46 -9.05
CA HIS A 61 24.76 -6.44 -9.82
C HIS A 61 24.70 -6.75 -11.32
N ILE A 62 25.06 -7.95 -11.77
CA ILE A 62 25.01 -8.34 -13.21
C ILE A 62 23.60 -8.18 -13.79
N LEU A 63 22.58 -8.56 -13.01
CA LEU A 63 21.17 -8.42 -13.39
C LEU A 63 20.75 -6.95 -13.53
N TRP A 64 21.18 -6.08 -12.62
CA TRP A 64 20.86 -4.65 -12.67
C TRP A 64 21.67 -3.87 -13.72
N ASP A 65 22.94 -4.22 -13.90
CA ASP A 65 23.88 -3.51 -14.77
C ASP A 65 23.55 -3.73 -16.24
N ARG A 66 23.23 -4.95 -16.68
CA ARG A 66 22.93 -5.28 -18.09
C ARG A 66 21.79 -4.41 -18.72
N PRO A 67 20.65 -4.16 -18.05
CA PRO A 67 19.65 -3.19 -18.54
C PRO A 67 20.04 -1.73 -18.28
N THR A 68 20.80 -1.43 -17.23
CA THR A 68 21.28 -0.06 -16.95
C THR A 68 22.29 0.41 -18.01
N GLN A 69 23.14 -0.48 -18.52
CA GLN A 69 23.99 -0.24 -19.69
C GLN A 69 23.18 0.20 -20.93
N LYS A 70 21.99 -0.37 -21.15
CA LYS A 70 21.09 0.06 -22.24
C LYS A 70 20.49 1.45 -22.00
N LEU A 71 20.21 1.83 -20.74
CA LEU A 71 19.85 3.20 -20.40
C LEU A 71 21.03 4.17 -20.63
N ARG A 72 22.27 3.74 -20.36
CA ARG A 72 23.49 4.53 -20.63
C ARG A 72 23.73 4.73 -22.13
N GLU A 73 23.70 3.66 -22.92
CA GLU A 73 23.77 3.73 -24.40
C GLU A 73 22.72 4.69 -24.99
N TYR A 74 21.49 4.66 -24.48
CA TYR A 74 20.44 5.59 -24.88
C TYR A 74 20.75 7.03 -24.43
N LEU A 75 21.15 7.24 -23.17
CA LEU A 75 21.50 8.55 -22.61
C LEU A 75 22.67 9.22 -23.37
N ASP A 76 23.67 8.43 -23.77
CA ASP A 76 24.84 8.86 -24.56
C ASP A 76 24.46 9.19 -26.01
N SER A 77 23.41 8.57 -26.56
CA SER A 77 22.86 8.90 -27.89
C SER A 77 22.08 10.23 -27.92
N LEU A 78 21.64 10.72 -26.75
CA LEU A 78 20.92 11.98 -26.62
C LEU A 78 21.91 13.15 -26.56
N GLY A 79 21.67 14.19 -27.37
CA GLY A 79 22.50 15.41 -27.42
C GLY A 79 22.55 16.23 -26.13
N GLN A 80 23.00 17.48 -26.20
CA GLN A 80 23.28 18.36 -25.06
C GLN A 80 22.23 18.27 -23.92
N HIS A 81 22.71 18.14 -22.68
CA HIS A 81 21.85 17.97 -21.51
C HIS A 81 21.21 19.32 -21.12
N PRO A 82 19.89 19.39 -20.82
CA PRO A 82 19.21 20.66 -20.50
C PRO A 82 19.63 21.29 -19.17
N PHE A 83 20.35 20.53 -18.32
CA PHE A 83 21.05 21.07 -17.15
C PHE A 83 22.52 20.59 -17.20
N PRO A 84 23.38 21.23 -18.01
CA PRO A 84 24.75 20.80 -18.19
C PRO A 84 25.52 20.89 -16.85
N ARG A 85 26.58 20.09 -16.73
CA ARG A 85 27.50 20.15 -15.59
C ARG A 85 28.46 21.34 -15.79
N PRO A 86 28.83 22.09 -14.75
CA PRO A 86 29.92 23.06 -14.84
C PRO A 86 31.23 22.34 -15.15
N ASP A 87 31.94 22.73 -16.20
CA ASP A 87 33.11 21.98 -16.72
C ASP A 87 34.31 21.95 -15.75
N ASP A 88 34.45 22.93 -14.85
CA ASP A 88 35.69 23.16 -14.07
C ASP A 88 35.51 23.21 -12.53
N ASP A 89 34.31 23.02 -11.99
CA ASP A 89 34.06 23.16 -10.54
C ASP A 89 34.61 21.97 -9.73
N ASP A 90 35.21 22.23 -8.56
CA ASP A 90 35.63 21.18 -7.61
C ASP A 90 34.40 20.39 -7.10
N ASP A 91 33.24 21.05 -6.97
CA ASP A 91 31.97 20.37 -6.66
C ASP A 91 31.56 19.38 -7.77
N THR A 92 31.83 19.67 -9.06
CA THR A 92 31.55 18.72 -10.16
C THR A 92 32.44 17.49 -10.03
N ARG A 93 33.73 17.65 -9.72
CA ARG A 93 34.64 16.52 -9.42
C ARG A 93 34.22 15.76 -8.16
N ALA A 94 33.64 16.44 -7.16
CA ALA A 94 33.09 15.79 -5.97
C ALA A 94 31.78 15.01 -6.24
N MET A 95 30.95 15.45 -7.20
CA MET A 95 29.66 14.85 -7.56
C MET A 95 29.76 13.67 -8.55
N ASN A 96 30.72 13.69 -9.49
CA ASN A 96 30.84 12.65 -10.53
C ASN A 96 30.99 11.20 -10.00
N HIS A 97 31.29 11.02 -8.70
CA HIS A 97 31.47 9.72 -8.05
C HIS A 97 30.43 9.43 -6.95
N THR A 98 29.39 10.27 -6.81
CA THR A 98 28.27 10.04 -5.87
C THR A 98 26.98 9.59 -6.57
N GLU A 99 26.96 9.59 -7.89
CA GLU A 99 25.75 9.35 -8.68
C GLU A 99 25.64 7.92 -9.23
N GLY A 100 26.74 7.14 -9.27
CA GLY A 100 26.83 5.83 -9.92
C GLY A 100 25.82 4.76 -9.47
N LEU A 101 25.13 4.95 -8.34
CA LEU A 101 24.03 4.09 -7.90
C LEU A 101 22.66 4.38 -8.55
N ALA A 102 22.50 5.48 -9.30
CA ALA A 102 21.27 5.80 -10.05
C ALA A 102 21.46 6.81 -11.20
N PHE A 103 22.68 6.94 -11.73
CA PHE A 103 23.10 7.99 -12.66
C PHE A 103 22.17 8.08 -13.89
N GLU A 104 21.97 6.98 -14.60
CA GLU A 104 21.21 6.92 -15.86
C GLU A 104 19.75 7.29 -15.63
N VAL A 105 19.14 6.74 -14.57
CA VAL A 105 17.77 7.03 -14.18
C VAL A 105 17.64 8.51 -13.79
N TYR A 106 18.62 9.07 -13.07
CA TYR A 106 18.59 10.46 -12.65
C TYR A 106 18.74 11.45 -13.81
N GLU A 107 19.74 11.29 -14.68
CA GLU A 107 19.94 12.17 -15.84
C GLU A 107 18.77 12.07 -16.83
N LEU A 108 18.22 10.87 -17.08
CA LEU A 108 17.01 10.73 -17.92
C LEU A 108 15.78 11.41 -17.28
N LEU A 109 15.61 11.36 -15.96
CA LEU A 109 14.57 12.10 -15.25
C LEU A 109 14.81 13.62 -15.27
N LEU A 110 16.06 14.09 -15.28
CA LEU A 110 16.39 15.50 -15.49
C LEU A 110 16.06 15.97 -16.91
N ARG A 111 16.27 15.12 -17.94
CA ARG A 111 15.82 15.41 -19.30
C ARG A 111 14.29 15.48 -19.38
N GLU A 112 13.58 14.51 -18.79
CA GLU A 112 12.10 14.39 -18.90
C GLU A 112 11.32 15.02 -17.73
N HIS A 113 11.90 15.99 -17.02
CA HIS A 113 11.37 16.46 -15.73
C HIS A 113 10.03 17.21 -15.78
N MET A 114 9.63 17.81 -16.91
CA MET A 114 8.49 18.75 -16.95
C MET A 114 7.12 18.08 -16.92
N TYR A 115 6.96 16.97 -17.63
CA TYR A 115 5.67 16.35 -17.91
C TYR A 115 5.76 14.83 -17.76
N PRO A 116 4.73 14.15 -17.22
CA PRO A 116 4.68 12.70 -17.22
C PRO A 116 4.57 12.15 -18.65
N ILE A 117 5.15 10.98 -18.86
CA ILE A 117 4.91 10.15 -20.05
C ILE A 117 3.41 9.79 -20.18
N ALA A 118 2.90 9.75 -21.41
CA ALA A 118 1.51 9.41 -21.67
C ALA A 118 1.29 7.88 -21.73
N GLU A 119 0.13 7.41 -21.27
CA GLU A 119 -0.30 5.99 -21.43
C GLU A 119 -0.50 5.59 -22.91
N SER A 120 -0.54 6.56 -23.83
CA SER A 120 -0.57 6.37 -25.28
C SER A 120 0.82 6.37 -25.96
N GLU A 121 1.87 6.83 -25.29
CA GLU A 121 3.22 7.05 -25.87
C GLU A 121 4.28 6.08 -25.33
N TRP A 122 3.96 5.29 -24.30
CA TRP A 122 4.96 4.50 -23.59
C TRP A 122 5.59 3.42 -24.48
N GLN A 123 4.83 2.81 -25.40
CA GLN A 123 5.38 1.84 -26.37
C GLN A 123 6.42 2.48 -27.28
N ASP A 124 6.15 3.70 -27.78
CA ASP A 124 7.03 4.40 -28.69
C ASP A 124 8.33 4.80 -28.00
N LYS A 125 8.27 5.33 -26.76
CA LYS A 125 9.48 5.59 -25.95
C LYS A 125 10.23 4.31 -25.62
N TRP A 126 9.54 3.24 -25.22
CA TRP A 126 10.14 1.95 -24.87
C TRP A 126 10.90 1.34 -26.06
N THR A 127 10.38 1.54 -27.27
CA THR A 127 11.02 1.14 -28.53
C THR A 127 12.18 2.06 -28.91
N GLN A 128 12.06 3.38 -28.69
CA GLN A 128 13.15 4.35 -28.90
C GLN A 128 14.37 4.08 -27.98
N MET A 129 14.12 3.57 -26.77
CA MET A 129 15.17 3.10 -25.84
C MET A 129 15.72 1.70 -26.18
N GLY A 130 15.19 1.02 -27.22
CA GLY A 130 15.55 -0.36 -27.58
C GLY A 130 15.16 -1.42 -26.54
N MET A 131 14.32 -1.07 -25.57
CA MET A 131 13.96 -1.92 -24.42
C MET A 131 12.87 -2.97 -24.75
N ASP A 132 12.26 -2.86 -25.92
CA ASP A 132 11.41 -3.90 -26.52
C ASP A 132 12.25 -5.10 -26.98
N GLN A 133 13.40 -4.82 -27.61
CA GLN A 133 14.34 -5.78 -28.19
C GLN A 133 15.40 -6.27 -27.19
N ALA A 134 15.64 -5.53 -26.11
CA ALA A 134 16.55 -5.90 -25.02
C ALA A 134 16.05 -7.17 -24.28
N LYS A 135 16.55 -8.33 -24.71
CA LYS A 135 16.22 -9.66 -24.19
C LYS A 135 17.51 -10.46 -23.96
N TRP A 136 17.86 -10.76 -22.71
CA TRP A 136 19.11 -11.44 -22.37
C TRP A 136 18.87 -12.94 -22.05
N GLY A 137 19.79 -13.80 -22.44
CA GLY A 137 19.76 -15.23 -22.10
C GLY A 137 20.23 -15.48 -20.66
N ILE A 138 19.59 -16.43 -19.99
CA ILE A 138 19.92 -16.79 -18.60
C ILE A 138 21.26 -17.50 -18.51
N ASP A 139 21.56 -18.37 -19.47
CA ASP A 139 22.80 -19.12 -19.50
C ASP A 139 24.01 -18.17 -19.63
N ASP A 140 23.88 -17.06 -20.38
CA ASP A 140 24.88 -15.98 -20.45
C ASP A 140 25.11 -15.32 -19.07
N ILE A 141 24.04 -15.08 -18.31
CA ILE A 141 24.08 -14.42 -16.99
C ILE A 141 24.70 -15.34 -15.94
N LEU A 142 24.36 -16.63 -15.98
CA LEU A 142 24.94 -17.65 -15.10
C LEU A 142 26.42 -17.92 -15.45
N GLN A 143 26.81 -17.76 -16.72
CA GLN A 143 28.20 -17.81 -17.16
C GLN A 143 29.02 -16.63 -16.59
N ASP A 144 28.55 -15.38 -16.74
CA ASP A 144 29.23 -14.19 -16.20
C ASP A 144 29.32 -14.19 -14.66
N TRP A 145 28.32 -14.79 -14.00
CA TRP A 145 28.35 -15.00 -12.55
C TRP A 145 29.51 -15.91 -12.13
N GLY A 146 29.84 -16.92 -12.96
CA GLY A 146 31.04 -17.75 -12.84
C GLY A 146 30.92 -18.94 -11.87
N HIS A 147 29.71 -19.26 -11.41
CA HIS A 147 29.49 -20.28 -10.37
C HIS A 147 28.24 -21.14 -10.62
N ALA A 148 28.30 -22.40 -10.17
CA ALA A 148 27.14 -23.30 -10.17
C ALA A 148 26.16 -22.96 -9.02
N PRO A 149 24.84 -23.12 -9.22
CA PRO A 149 23.84 -22.81 -8.20
C PRO A 149 23.97 -23.68 -6.93
N ASN A 150 23.58 -23.08 -5.81
CA ASN A 150 23.88 -23.54 -4.45
C ASN A 150 23.30 -24.96 -4.17
N PRO A 151 24.09 -25.95 -3.69
CA PRO A 151 23.68 -27.36 -3.59
C PRO A 151 22.73 -27.68 -2.41
N GLY A 152 21.78 -26.80 -2.09
CA GLY A 152 20.76 -27.02 -1.08
C GLY A 152 19.84 -28.21 -1.37
N PRO A 153 19.13 -28.73 -0.34
CA PRO A 153 18.09 -29.74 -0.51
C PRO A 153 16.83 -29.11 -1.10
N ILE A 154 16.37 -29.61 -2.25
CA ILE A 154 15.18 -29.09 -2.94
C ILE A 154 13.95 -29.75 -2.35
N LEU A 155 12.98 -28.95 -1.93
CA LEU A 155 11.73 -29.43 -1.33
C LEU A 155 10.57 -29.32 -2.33
N ILE A 156 10.07 -30.44 -2.84
CA ILE A 156 8.82 -30.50 -3.60
C ILE A 156 7.71 -30.95 -2.65
N ARG A 157 6.65 -30.14 -2.49
CA ARG A 157 5.54 -30.37 -1.54
C ARG A 157 6.06 -30.76 -0.13
N GLY A 158 7.03 -30.00 0.38
CA GLY A 158 7.66 -30.22 1.70
C GLY A 158 8.56 -31.46 1.81
N ASN A 159 8.89 -32.13 0.71
CA ASN A 159 9.71 -33.34 0.67
C ASN A 159 11.00 -33.14 -0.14
N ASP A 160 12.14 -33.51 0.44
CA ASP A 160 13.46 -33.49 -0.22
C ASP A 160 13.50 -34.46 -1.42
N VAL A 161 13.75 -33.92 -2.61
CA VAL A 161 13.86 -34.69 -3.88
C VAL A 161 14.90 -35.80 -3.79
N MET A 162 16.04 -35.55 -3.15
CA MET A 162 17.13 -36.50 -3.07
C MET A 162 16.96 -37.49 -1.91
N THR A 163 16.55 -37.03 -0.72
CA THR A 163 16.52 -37.87 0.49
C THR A 163 15.17 -38.43 0.91
N SER A 164 14.03 -37.86 0.48
CA SER A 164 12.72 -38.29 1.00
C SER A 164 12.29 -39.64 0.45
N ARG A 165 11.98 -40.57 1.35
CA ARG A 165 11.36 -41.87 1.04
C ARG A 165 9.90 -41.76 0.58
N GLN A 166 9.25 -40.59 0.70
CA GLN A 166 7.85 -40.38 0.30
C GLN A 166 7.67 -40.14 -1.21
N LEU A 167 8.75 -39.90 -1.95
CA LEU A 167 8.75 -39.72 -3.40
C LEU A 167 8.95 -41.08 -4.10
N THR A 168 7.84 -41.76 -4.40
CA THR A 168 7.83 -43.02 -5.16
C THR A 168 8.13 -42.79 -6.65
N VAL A 169 8.55 -43.83 -7.38
CA VAL A 169 8.90 -43.73 -8.81
C VAL A 169 7.73 -43.23 -9.66
N ALA A 170 6.50 -43.66 -9.38
CA ALA A 170 5.31 -43.16 -10.06
C ALA A 170 5.10 -41.66 -9.82
N ARG A 171 5.31 -41.19 -8.58
CA ARG A 171 5.19 -39.76 -8.22
C ARG A 171 6.31 -38.91 -8.82
N LEU A 172 7.54 -39.44 -8.89
CA LEU A 172 8.66 -38.78 -9.58
C LEU A 172 8.39 -38.63 -11.09
N LYS A 173 7.82 -39.65 -11.73
CA LYS A 173 7.39 -39.57 -13.14
C LYS A 173 6.24 -38.59 -13.35
N GLN A 174 5.29 -38.52 -12.41
CA GLN A 174 4.24 -37.50 -12.43
C GLN A 174 4.83 -36.09 -12.33
N GLU A 175 5.60 -35.79 -11.28
CA GLU A 175 6.22 -34.47 -11.10
C GLU A 175 7.13 -34.08 -12.28
N LEU A 176 7.78 -35.04 -12.97
CA LEU A 176 8.52 -34.79 -14.21
C LEU A 176 7.59 -34.53 -15.42
N ARG A 177 6.48 -35.27 -15.59
CA ARG A 177 5.45 -34.98 -16.60
C ARG A 177 4.85 -33.59 -16.43
N ASP A 178 4.50 -33.22 -15.20
CA ASP A 178 3.95 -31.92 -14.81
C ASP A 178 4.92 -30.75 -15.13
N ARG A 179 6.18 -31.05 -15.48
CA ARG A 179 7.28 -30.14 -15.84
C ARG A 179 7.80 -30.34 -17.28
N ASN A 180 7.12 -31.14 -18.10
CA ASN A 180 7.53 -31.53 -19.45
C ASN A 180 8.95 -32.13 -19.54
N GLN A 181 9.38 -32.87 -18.51
CA GLN A 181 10.69 -33.52 -18.44
C GLN A 181 10.63 -35.02 -18.76
N PRO A 182 11.68 -35.61 -19.38
CA PRO A 182 11.67 -37.03 -19.74
C PRO A 182 11.45 -37.99 -18.56
N GLU A 183 10.55 -38.96 -18.73
CA GLU A 183 10.23 -40.01 -17.75
C GLU A 183 11.23 -41.18 -17.71
N THR A 184 12.27 -41.17 -18.54
CA THR A 184 13.17 -42.31 -18.77
C THR A 184 14.31 -42.35 -17.74
N GLY A 185 14.39 -43.43 -16.97
CA GLY A 185 15.49 -43.66 -16.02
C GLY A 185 15.10 -44.49 -14.78
N THR A 186 16.11 -44.81 -13.97
CA THR A 186 15.93 -45.39 -12.62
C THR A 186 15.49 -44.32 -11.63
N SER A 187 15.04 -44.71 -10.42
CA SER A 187 14.61 -43.76 -9.37
C SER A 187 15.66 -42.68 -9.07
N GLN A 188 16.95 -43.03 -9.11
CA GLN A 188 18.05 -42.09 -8.90
C GLN A 188 18.18 -41.08 -10.05
N VAL A 189 18.10 -41.53 -11.31
CA VAL A 189 18.11 -40.66 -12.50
C VAL A 189 16.90 -39.72 -12.51
N LEU A 190 15.72 -40.20 -12.12
CA LEU A 190 14.51 -39.37 -12.05
C LEU A 190 14.60 -38.31 -10.93
N ARG A 191 15.10 -38.68 -9.74
CA ARG A 191 15.37 -37.73 -8.65
C ARG A 191 16.42 -36.71 -9.05
N GLN A 192 17.52 -37.15 -9.67
CA GLN A 192 18.60 -36.26 -10.08
C GLN A 192 18.14 -35.31 -11.19
N ARG A 193 17.43 -35.79 -12.23
CA ARG A 193 16.83 -34.93 -13.26
C ARG A 193 15.85 -33.90 -12.68
N LEU A 194 15.01 -34.30 -11.74
CA LEU A 194 14.06 -33.40 -11.07
C LEU A 194 14.79 -32.39 -10.15
N CYS A 195 15.88 -32.82 -9.51
CA CYS A 195 16.74 -31.97 -8.69
C CYS A 195 17.50 -30.95 -9.55
N ASP A 196 18.11 -31.38 -10.66
CA ASP A 196 18.85 -30.53 -11.58
C ASP A 196 17.93 -29.56 -12.34
N TYR A 197 16.69 -29.96 -12.63
CA TYR A 197 15.65 -29.06 -13.17
C TYR A 197 15.27 -27.98 -12.16
N GLU A 198 14.89 -28.33 -10.93
CA GLU A 198 14.50 -27.35 -9.90
C GLU A 198 15.68 -26.48 -9.42
N ARG A 199 16.93 -26.96 -9.50
CA ARG A 199 18.16 -26.14 -9.25
C ARG A 199 18.44 -25.12 -10.34
N LYS A 200 17.96 -25.38 -11.56
CA LYS A 200 18.17 -24.52 -12.72
C LYS A 200 16.95 -23.63 -13.02
N SER A 201 15.75 -23.99 -12.52
CA SER A 201 14.57 -23.14 -12.65
C SER A 201 14.45 -22.15 -11.50
N LEU A 202 14.64 -20.86 -11.76
CA LEU A 202 14.36 -19.82 -10.77
C LEU A 202 12.86 -19.53 -10.73
N THR A 203 12.32 -19.15 -9.58
CA THR A 203 10.90 -18.75 -9.44
C THR A 203 10.79 -17.30 -8.95
N LEU A 204 10.45 -16.37 -9.85
CA LEU A 204 10.19 -14.97 -9.49
C LEU A 204 8.87 -14.82 -8.75
N PHE A 205 7.82 -15.52 -9.17
CA PHE A 205 6.56 -15.56 -8.44
C PHE A 205 6.08 -16.99 -8.30
N SER A 206 5.85 -17.39 -7.05
CA SER A 206 5.15 -18.63 -6.68
C SER A 206 3.74 -18.23 -6.25
N ARG A 207 2.72 -18.85 -6.81
CA ARG A 207 1.31 -18.69 -6.41
C ARG A 207 0.77 -19.99 -5.82
N SER A 208 -0.30 -19.90 -5.02
CA SER A 208 -0.90 -21.05 -4.33
C SER A 208 -1.52 -22.09 -5.27
N ASP A 209 -1.62 -23.34 -4.78
CA ASP A 209 -2.29 -24.40 -5.53
C ASP A 209 -3.83 -24.30 -5.46
N LEU A 210 -4.40 -23.50 -6.37
CA LEU A 210 -5.85 -23.34 -6.56
C LEU A 210 -6.55 -24.59 -7.13
N GLY A 211 -5.91 -25.77 -7.11
CA GLY A 211 -6.53 -27.03 -7.54
C GLY A 211 -7.74 -27.43 -6.68
N HIS A 212 -7.83 -26.90 -5.46
CA HIS A 212 -9.00 -27.00 -4.59
C HIS A 212 -10.21 -26.16 -5.06
N TRP A 213 -10.07 -25.39 -6.15
CA TRP A 213 -11.15 -24.66 -6.83
C TRP A 213 -11.38 -25.19 -8.27
N GLY A 214 -10.94 -26.42 -8.57
CA GLY A 214 -11.04 -27.01 -9.92
C GLY A 214 -10.11 -26.40 -10.98
N ILE A 215 -9.43 -25.29 -10.66
CA ILE A 215 -8.50 -24.58 -11.56
C ILE A 215 -7.29 -25.49 -11.84
N SER A 216 -7.31 -26.10 -13.02
CA SER A 216 -6.54 -27.31 -13.34
C SER A 216 -5.03 -27.10 -13.39
N SER A 217 -4.27 -28.08 -12.89
CA SER A 217 -2.81 -28.05 -12.79
C SER A 217 -2.11 -28.32 -14.14
N GLY A 218 -2.20 -27.37 -15.07
CA GLY A 218 -1.59 -27.46 -16.41
C GLY A 218 -0.29 -26.67 -16.62
N LYS A 219 0.03 -25.72 -15.73
CA LYS A 219 1.23 -24.86 -15.80
C LYS A 219 1.76 -24.59 -14.38
N PRO A 220 3.06 -24.28 -14.20
CA PRO A 220 3.53 -23.72 -12.93
C PRO A 220 2.79 -22.41 -12.63
N ARG A 221 2.16 -22.32 -11.45
CA ARG A 221 1.36 -21.16 -11.05
C ARG A 221 2.28 -20.00 -10.64
N GLY A 222 2.61 -19.14 -11.61
CA GLY A 222 3.49 -17.98 -11.44
C GLY A 222 4.78 -18.05 -12.28
N ARG A 223 5.50 -16.93 -12.40
CA ARG A 223 6.64 -16.81 -13.31
C ARG A 223 7.85 -17.59 -12.80
N ARG A 224 7.98 -18.82 -13.30
CA ARG A 224 9.25 -19.56 -13.37
C ARG A 224 10.06 -19.08 -14.56
N ILE A 225 11.35 -19.23 -14.42
CA ILE A 225 12.41 -18.92 -15.37
C ILE A 225 13.18 -20.23 -15.58
N HIS A 226 13.36 -20.66 -16.83
CA HIS A 226 14.01 -21.91 -17.20
C HIS A 226 15.29 -21.65 -18.02
N PRO A 227 16.30 -22.56 -18.01
CA PRO A 227 17.45 -22.46 -18.90
C PRO A 227 17.02 -22.37 -20.38
N GLY A 228 17.69 -21.51 -21.15
CA GLY A 228 17.29 -21.16 -22.51
C GLY A 228 16.16 -20.12 -22.64
N ASP A 229 15.44 -19.77 -21.57
CA ASP A 229 14.51 -18.64 -21.62
C ASP A 229 15.28 -17.31 -21.81
N LYS A 230 14.58 -16.29 -22.31
CA LYS A 230 15.05 -14.91 -22.34
C LYS A 230 14.30 -14.07 -21.31
N LEU A 231 15.00 -13.15 -20.67
CA LEU A 231 14.46 -12.27 -19.64
C LEU A 231 14.32 -10.84 -20.12
N ASP A 232 13.30 -10.16 -19.59
CA ASP A 232 12.99 -8.76 -19.85
C ASP A 232 13.60 -7.85 -18.78
N THR A 233 13.77 -6.56 -19.06
CA THR A 233 14.24 -5.54 -18.12
C THR A 233 13.54 -5.60 -16.75
N LEU A 234 12.23 -5.87 -16.74
CA LEU A 234 11.45 -5.99 -15.51
C LEU A 234 11.81 -7.25 -14.70
N ASP A 235 12.09 -8.39 -15.37
CA ASP A 235 12.50 -9.63 -14.69
C ASP A 235 13.86 -9.46 -14.02
N MET A 236 14.79 -8.77 -14.69
CA MET A 236 16.13 -8.49 -14.19
C MET A 236 16.09 -7.73 -12.87
N TYR A 237 15.37 -6.60 -12.83
CA TYR A 237 15.25 -5.81 -11.62
C TYR A 237 14.45 -6.55 -10.54
N THR A 238 13.41 -7.30 -10.89
CA THR A 238 12.68 -8.17 -9.93
C THR A 238 13.58 -9.26 -9.34
N TRP A 239 14.49 -9.84 -10.11
CA TRP A 239 15.46 -10.84 -9.62
C TRP A 239 16.56 -10.20 -8.76
N ALA A 240 17.11 -9.05 -9.18
CA ALA A 240 18.09 -8.29 -8.39
C ALA A 240 17.53 -7.90 -7.00
N ILE A 241 16.27 -7.45 -6.94
CA ILE A 241 15.56 -7.20 -5.67
C ILE A 241 15.46 -8.48 -4.83
N LYS A 242 15.07 -9.63 -5.41
CA LYS A 242 14.98 -10.90 -4.66
C LYS A 242 16.30 -11.36 -4.03
N LEU A 243 17.42 -11.07 -4.68
CA LEU A 243 18.75 -11.44 -4.19
C LEU A 243 19.27 -10.45 -3.12
N SER A 244 18.84 -9.19 -3.19
CA SER A 244 19.35 -8.10 -2.36
C SER A 244 18.28 -7.03 -2.09
N PRO A 245 17.24 -7.35 -1.30
CA PRO A 245 16.03 -6.52 -1.17
C PRO A 245 16.24 -5.17 -0.50
N TYR A 246 17.35 -4.98 0.23
CA TYR A 246 17.64 -3.75 0.97
C TYR A 246 18.54 -2.75 0.21
N ASN A 247 18.84 -3.00 -1.08
CA ASN A 247 19.52 -2.01 -1.91
C ASN A 247 18.47 -1.13 -2.66
N PRO A 248 18.34 0.18 -2.35
CA PRO A 248 17.36 1.06 -2.98
C PRO A 248 17.58 1.23 -4.50
N THR A 249 18.79 1.02 -5.00
CA THR A 249 19.15 1.09 -6.44
C THR A 249 18.27 0.19 -7.31
N TYR A 250 18.08 -1.07 -6.91
CA TYR A 250 17.31 -2.04 -7.68
C TYR A 250 15.81 -1.68 -7.72
N TRP A 251 15.30 -1.11 -6.62
CA TRP A 251 13.95 -0.55 -6.54
C TRP A 251 13.78 0.71 -7.39
N ILE A 252 14.78 1.60 -7.45
CA ILE A 252 14.78 2.79 -8.32
C ILE A 252 14.69 2.38 -9.79
N SER A 253 15.53 1.44 -10.23
CA SER A 253 15.49 0.97 -11.62
C SER A 253 14.19 0.22 -11.95
N ARG A 254 13.60 -0.54 -11.02
CA ARG A 254 12.27 -1.15 -11.22
C ARG A 254 11.15 -0.12 -11.23
N ALA A 255 11.19 0.90 -10.36
CA ALA A 255 10.25 2.01 -10.35
C ALA A 255 10.30 2.81 -11.67
N TYR A 256 11.49 3.09 -12.17
CA TYR A 256 11.68 3.75 -13.46
C TYR A 256 11.21 2.88 -14.64
N CYS A 257 11.45 1.57 -14.59
CA CYS A 257 10.90 0.60 -15.54
C CYS A 257 9.36 0.62 -15.56
N HIS A 258 8.71 0.65 -14.39
CA HIS A 258 7.25 0.76 -14.30
C HIS A 258 6.74 2.12 -14.79
N TYR A 259 7.42 3.22 -14.48
CA TYR A 259 7.10 4.57 -14.97
C TYR A 259 7.16 4.64 -16.50
N GLN A 260 8.24 4.16 -17.11
CA GLN A 260 8.42 4.10 -18.57
C GLN A 260 7.49 3.09 -19.27
N GLN A 261 6.78 2.24 -18.50
CA GLN A 261 5.70 1.36 -18.99
C GLN A 261 4.29 1.91 -18.69
N ALA A 262 4.20 3.15 -18.18
CA ALA A 262 2.97 3.83 -17.73
C ALA A 262 2.21 3.11 -16.58
N PHE A 263 2.88 2.27 -15.79
CA PHE A 263 2.36 1.68 -14.55
C PHE A 263 2.72 2.57 -13.34
N PHE A 264 2.16 3.78 -13.32
CA PHE A 264 2.52 4.86 -12.38
C PHE A 264 2.29 4.51 -10.90
N ASP A 265 1.24 3.75 -10.59
CA ASP A 265 0.94 3.28 -9.25
C ASP A 265 1.97 2.26 -8.74
N LEU A 266 2.43 1.36 -9.61
CA LEU A 266 3.54 0.44 -9.30
C LEU A 266 4.86 1.19 -9.12
N ALA A 267 5.14 2.18 -9.99
CA ALA A 267 6.31 3.03 -9.91
C ALA A 267 6.39 3.79 -8.57
N ILE A 268 5.26 4.33 -8.10
CA ILE A 268 5.17 4.97 -6.78
C ILE A 268 5.42 3.97 -5.65
N GLY A 269 4.88 2.75 -5.72
CA GLY A 269 5.08 1.75 -4.68
C GLY A 269 6.55 1.35 -4.50
N ASP A 270 7.27 1.17 -5.60
CA ASP A 270 8.69 0.83 -5.58
C ASP A 270 9.57 2.01 -5.18
N ALA A 271 9.28 3.20 -5.70
CA ALA A 271 9.95 4.41 -5.28
C ALA A 271 9.72 4.72 -3.79
N TYR A 272 8.52 4.44 -3.26
CA TYR A 272 8.24 4.62 -1.84
C TYR A 272 8.97 3.59 -0.96
N ARG A 273 9.09 2.31 -1.39
CA ARG A 273 9.97 1.34 -0.71
C ARG A 273 11.41 1.83 -0.66
N ALA A 274 11.97 2.26 -1.78
CA ALA A 274 13.31 2.82 -1.84
C ALA A 274 13.46 4.10 -0.97
N GLN A 275 12.43 4.95 -0.92
CA GLN A 275 12.39 6.11 -0.03
C GLN A 275 12.48 5.68 1.44
N LEU A 276 11.75 4.65 1.88
CA LEU A 276 11.86 4.12 3.24
C LEU A 276 13.29 3.67 3.56
N LEU A 277 13.95 2.93 2.65
CA LEU A 277 15.35 2.52 2.82
C LEU A 277 16.30 3.73 2.93
N CYS A 278 16.13 4.74 2.07
CA CYS A 278 16.95 5.96 2.10
C CYS A 278 16.72 6.82 3.36
N GLU A 279 15.48 6.97 3.83
CA GLU A 279 15.16 7.73 5.04
C GLU A 279 15.68 7.04 6.32
N VAL A 280 15.75 5.70 6.38
CA VAL A 280 16.35 4.96 7.51
C VAL A 280 17.85 5.20 7.65
N LEU A 281 18.56 5.50 6.55
CA LEU A 281 19.96 5.91 6.60
C LEU A 281 20.12 7.33 7.16
N VAL A 282 19.26 8.26 6.76
CA VAL A 282 19.42 9.71 7.02
C VAL A 282 18.72 10.20 8.29
N ASP A 283 17.48 9.77 8.57
CA ASP A 283 16.69 10.22 9.71
C ASP A 283 16.81 9.23 10.89
N ALA A 284 17.38 9.70 12.00
CA ALA A 284 17.50 8.93 13.23
C ALA A 284 16.15 8.47 13.80
N ARG A 285 15.04 9.17 13.52
CA ARG A 285 13.68 8.75 13.92
C ARG A 285 13.22 7.54 13.11
N CYS A 286 13.45 7.54 11.80
CA CYS A 286 13.18 6.38 10.93
C CYS A 286 14.07 5.19 11.32
N ARG A 287 15.35 5.43 11.57
CA ARG A 287 16.29 4.41 12.08
C ARG A 287 15.82 3.77 13.39
N ASN A 288 15.35 4.58 14.34
CA ASN A 288 14.90 4.11 15.65
C ASN A 288 13.54 3.37 15.58
N ARG A 289 12.70 3.64 14.59
CA ARG A 289 11.43 2.91 14.36
C ARG A 289 11.65 1.48 13.86
N GLN A 290 12.70 1.25 13.08
CA GLN A 290 12.95 -0.01 12.37
C GLN A 290 14.37 -0.56 12.71
N PRO A 291 14.60 -1.01 13.96
CA PRO A 291 15.90 -1.52 14.37
C PRO A 291 16.31 -2.75 13.53
N GLY A 292 17.62 -2.88 13.30
CA GLY A 292 18.18 -3.95 12.48
C GLY A 292 18.09 -3.76 10.96
N LEU A 293 17.28 -2.81 10.46
CA LEU A 293 17.18 -2.51 9.03
C LEU A 293 18.37 -1.67 8.52
N TYR A 294 18.77 -0.61 9.25
CA TYR A 294 19.93 0.23 8.91
C TYR A 294 21.21 -0.54 8.53
N PRO A 295 21.74 -1.49 9.34
CA PRO A 295 22.95 -2.23 8.98
C PRO A 295 22.74 -3.18 7.79
N ARG A 296 21.51 -3.61 7.49
CA ARG A 296 21.20 -4.44 6.31
C ARG A 296 21.23 -3.61 5.02
N ILE A 297 20.69 -2.40 5.04
CA ILE A 297 20.78 -1.44 3.93
C ILE A 297 22.24 -1.10 3.65
N TRP A 298 22.98 -0.72 4.70
CA TRP A 298 24.42 -0.41 4.59
C TRP A 298 25.19 -1.58 3.98
N HIS A 299 25.02 -2.80 4.51
CA HIS A 299 25.66 -3.99 3.97
C HIS A 299 25.26 -4.27 2.51
N ALA A 300 23.98 -4.17 2.16
CA ALA A 300 23.51 -4.43 0.80
C ALA A 300 24.11 -3.47 -0.23
N ILE A 301 24.20 -2.17 0.09
CA ILE A 301 24.84 -1.18 -0.79
C ILE A 301 26.36 -1.39 -0.86
N SER A 302 27.03 -1.69 0.25
CA SER A 302 28.46 -2.03 0.24
C SER A 302 28.76 -3.28 -0.60
N GLN A 303 27.97 -4.34 -0.48
CA GLN A 303 28.17 -5.55 -1.29
C GLN A 303 27.89 -5.31 -2.78
N HIS A 304 26.97 -4.40 -3.13
CA HIS A 304 26.76 -3.96 -4.51
C HIS A 304 27.95 -3.17 -5.06
N ILE A 305 28.44 -2.15 -4.35
CA ILE A 305 29.62 -1.35 -4.77
C ILE A 305 30.86 -2.25 -4.91
N MET A 306 31.07 -3.18 -3.97
CA MET A 306 32.18 -4.15 -4.06
C MET A 306 31.99 -5.21 -5.17
N ALA A 307 30.76 -5.46 -5.63
CA ALA A 307 30.48 -6.39 -6.73
C ALA A 307 30.78 -5.80 -8.12
N GLY A 308 30.80 -4.46 -8.25
CA GLY A 308 31.25 -3.75 -9.45
C GLY A 308 32.77 -3.71 -9.63
N MET A 309 33.55 -4.26 -8.68
CA MET A 309 35.01 -4.35 -8.83
C MET A 309 35.41 -5.42 -9.85
N HIS A 310 35.91 -4.99 -11.01
CA HIS A 310 36.62 -5.87 -11.94
C HIS A 310 37.96 -6.30 -11.32
N THR A 311 38.15 -7.61 -11.14
CA THR A 311 39.38 -8.18 -10.56
C THR A 311 40.61 -8.06 -11.47
N ASP A 312 40.38 -7.79 -12.75
CA ASP A 312 41.34 -8.07 -13.82
C ASP A 312 42.09 -6.81 -14.29
N THR A 313 41.56 -5.62 -13.97
CA THR A 313 42.16 -4.32 -14.29
C THR A 313 43.06 -3.76 -13.18
N GLY A 314 42.91 -4.23 -11.93
CA GLY A 314 43.69 -3.77 -10.77
C GLY A 314 43.27 -2.41 -10.21
N ASP A 315 42.76 -1.50 -11.05
CA ASP A 315 42.21 -0.21 -10.64
C ASP A 315 40.98 -0.35 -9.72
N VAL A 316 40.86 0.57 -8.75
CA VAL A 316 39.74 0.63 -7.80
C VAL A 316 38.63 1.52 -8.40
N PRO A 317 37.37 1.05 -8.50
CA PRO A 317 36.26 1.90 -8.97
C PRO A 317 36.08 3.13 -8.06
N PRO A 318 35.79 4.31 -8.62
CA PRO A 318 35.70 5.54 -7.83
C PRO A 318 34.58 5.51 -6.79
N GLU A 319 33.53 4.70 -6.99
CA GLU A 319 32.49 4.44 -6.00
C GLU A 319 33.05 3.71 -4.76
N VAL A 320 34.03 2.81 -4.94
CA VAL A 320 34.72 2.12 -3.83
C VAL A 320 35.62 3.12 -3.08
N GLU A 321 36.28 4.03 -3.79
CA GLU A 321 37.05 5.10 -3.15
C GLU A 321 36.14 6.06 -2.36
N LYS A 322 35.01 6.46 -2.96
CA LYS A 322 34.02 7.34 -2.32
C LYS A 322 33.38 6.69 -1.09
N MET A 323 33.09 5.38 -1.15
CA MET A 323 32.61 4.60 -0.01
C MET A 323 33.63 4.48 1.14
N ARG A 324 34.93 4.66 0.87
CA ARG A 324 36.00 4.65 1.90
C ARG A 324 36.22 6.00 2.59
N GLN A 325 35.64 7.09 2.07
CA GLN A 325 35.68 8.42 2.68
C GLN A 325 34.74 8.49 3.92
N PRO A 326 34.90 9.46 4.85
CA PRO A 326 34.27 9.40 6.19
C PRO A 326 32.73 9.29 6.25
N ASN A 327 32.00 9.83 5.25
CA ASN A 327 30.54 9.70 5.20
C ASN A 327 30.06 8.34 4.65
N GLY A 328 30.99 7.54 4.09
CA GLY A 328 30.75 6.22 3.53
C GLY A 328 29.61 6.19 2.52
N ILE A 329 28.65 5.28 2.71
CA ILE A 329 27.53 5.08 1.79
C ILE A 329 26.61 6.31 1.71
N ASN A 330 26.60 7.17 2.72
CA ASN A 330 25.72 8.35 2.74
C ASN A 330 26.03 9.34 1.59
N TYR A 331 27.20 9.28 0.95
CA TYR A 331 27.51 10.10 -0.23
C TYR A 331 26.54 9.86 -1.40
N PHE A 332 26.05 8.63 -1.60
CA PHE A 332 25.19 8.27 -2.74
C PHE A 332 23.69 8.59 -2.51
N ILE A 333 23.28 8.68 -1.25
CA ILE A 333 21.87 8.78 -0.85
C ILE A 333 21.17 10.07 -1.34
N PRO A 334 21.82 11.24 -1.47
CA PRO A 334 21.22 12.42 -2.09
C PRO A 334 20.71 12.15 -3.51
N THR A 335 21.51 11.52 -4.37
CA THR A 335 21.13 11.25 -5.78
C THR A 335 20.00 10.24 -5.87
N LEU A 336 20.05 9.18 -5.04
CA LEU A 336 18.95 8.21 -4.91
C LEU A 336 17.64 8.94 -4.53
N ARG A 337 17.66 9.83 -3.53
CA ARG A 337 16.47 10.62 -3.13
C ARG A 337 16.00 11.57 -4.25
N LYS A 338 16.91 12.24 -4.98
CA LYS A 338 16.54 13.10 -6.13
C LYS A 338 15.82 12.31 -7.23
N ALA A 339 16.32 11.13 -7.61
CA ALA A 339 15.68 10.27 -8.60
C ALA A 339 14.29 9.81 -8.12
N LEU A 340 14.20 9.34 -6.87
CA LEU A 340 12.95 8.86 -6.25
C LEU A 340 11.84 9.91 -6.23
N HIS A 341 12.16 11.12 -5.78
CA HIS A 341 11.15 12.18 -5.71
C HIS A 341 10.70 12.67 -7.10
N ASN A 342 11.55 12.57 -8.13
CA ASN A 342 11.10 12.81 -9.51
C ASN A 342 10.16 11.70 -10.01
N ILE A 343 10.46 10.41 -9.77
CA ILE A 343 9.57 9.30 -10.15
C ILE A 343 8.20 9.44 -9.46
N ILE A 344 8.19 9.72 -8.15
CA ILE A 344 6.94 9.89 -7.38
C ILE A 344 6.16 11.11 -7.87
N GLY A 345 6.82 12.27 -8.05
CA GLY A 345 6.18 13.50 -8.51
C GLY A 345 5.53 13.36 -9.89
N LEU A 346 6.28 12.86 -10.88
CA LEU A 346 5.78 12.60 -12.23
C LEU A 346 4.66 11.55 -12.25
N SER A 347 4.77 10.49 -11.44
CA SER A 347 3.74 9.45 -11.38
C SER A 347 2.44 9.94 -10.71
N LEU A 348 2.53 10.77 -9.66
CA LEU A 348 1.36 11.41 -9.04
C LEU A 348 0.71 12.43 -9.97
N ALA A 349 1.50 13.15 -10.78
CA ALA A 349 1.00 14.00 -11.85
C ALA A 349 0.24 13.20 -12.93
N ALA A 350 0.79 12.06 -13.38
CA ALA A 350 0.16 11.16 -14.34
C ALA A 350 -1.19 10.61 -13.83
N LEU A 351 -1.22 10.12 -12.58
CA LEU A 351 -2.44 9.67 -11.90
C LEU A 351 -3.38 10.83 -11.50
N GLN A 352 -2.99 12.08 -11.75
CA GLN A 352 -3.75 13.30 -11.41
C GLN A 352 -4.07 13.47 -9.92
N ALA A 353 -3.26 12.90 -9.03
CA ALA A 353 -3.39 12.96 -7.58
C ALA A 353 -2.86 14.30 -7.03
N ARG A 354 -3.57 15.40 -7.36
CA ARG A 354 -3.15 16.80 -7.16
C ARG A 354 -2.53 17.08 -5.78
N GLU A 355 -3.23 16.77 -4.70
CA GLU A 355 -2.80 17.13 -3.35
C GLU A 355 -1.57 16.33 -2.88
N ASP A 356 -1.54 15.03 -3.18
CA ASP A 356 -0.39 14.18 -2.86
C ASP A 356 0.84 14.60 -3.67
N GLY A 357 0.67 14.96 -4.95
CA GLY A 357 1.73 15.52 -5.80
C GLY A 357 2.26 16.84 -5.24
N LYS A 358 1.38 17.77 -4.85
CA LYS A 358 1.75 19.05 -4.21
C LYS A 358 2.53 18.88 -2.91
N ALA A 359 2.29 17.83 -2.15
CA ALA A 359 3.10 17.50 -0.98
C ALA A 359 4.48 16.94 -1.39
N MET A 360 4.51 15.95 -2.30
CA MET A 360 5.76 15.27 -2.67
C MET A 360 6.76 16.15 -3.45
N GLU A 361 6.30 17.11 -4.27
CA GLU A 361 7.19 18.10 -4.92
C GLU A 361 7.85 19.07 -3.92
N LYS A 362 7.22 19.31 -2.75
CA LYS A 362 7.80 20.15 -1.67
C LYS A 362 8.73 19.36 -0.76
N TYR A 363 8.46 18.07 -0.58
CA TYR A 363 9.08 17.23 0.45
C TYR A 363 10.62 17.24 0.39
N LEU A 364 11.22 17.07 -0.79
CA LEU A 364 12.68 17.03 -0.91
C LEU A 364 13.32 18.43 -0.82
N PRO A 365 12.87 19.47 -1.58
CA PRO A 365 13.43 20.82 -1.46
C PRO A 365 13.32 21.46 -0.07
N GLN A 366 12.33 21.07 0.75
CA GLN A 366 12.20 21.55 2.13
C GLN A 366 13.11 20.80 3.13
N ARG A 367 13.64 19.63 2.77
CA ARG A 367 14.40 18.74 3.67
C ARG A 367 15.87 18.59 3.28
N VAL A 368 16.29 19.12 2.13
CA VAL A 368 17.66 19.05 1.61
C VAL A 368 18.02 20.36 0.90
N ILE A 369 19.14 20.97 1.28
CA ILE A 369 19.76 22.05 0.50
C ILE A 369 20.35 21.41 -0.75
N MET A 370 19.87 21.81 -1.93
CA MET A 370 20.27 21.25 -3.22
C MET A 370 20.80 22.35 -4.15
N PRO A 371 21.81 22.05 -5.00
CA PRO A 371 22.23 22.94 -6.08
C PRO A 371 21.07 23.33 -7.00
N ASP A 372 21.20 24.48 -7.66
CA ASP A 372 20.15 25.04 -8.52
C ASP A 372 19.78 24.11 -9.70
N ARG A 373 20.76 23.35 -10.21
CA ARG A 373 20.59 22.25 -11.18
C ARG A 373 19.53 21.24 -10.74
N ASP A 374 19.56 20.86 -9.46
CA ASP A 374 18.76 19.78 -8.91
C ASP A 374 17.42 20.29 -8.34
N ARG A 375 17.35 21.57 -7.95
CA ARG A 375 16.16 22.24 -7.41
C ARG A 375 15.19 22.67 -8.52
N ARG A 376 15.68 23.29 -9.59
CA ARG A 376 14.86 23.84 -10.70
C ARG A 376 13.88 22.84 -11.34
N PRO A 377 14.20 21.54 -11.51
CA PRO A 377 13.25 20.55 -12.04
C PRO A 377 11.93 20.47 -11.25
N PHE A 378 11.99 20.44 -9.92
CA PHE A 378 10.81 20.39 -9.05
C PHE A 378 10.01 21.69 -9.12
N GLU A 379 10.68 22.84 -9.20
CA GLU A 379 10.04 24.15 -9.23
C GLU A 379 9.34 24.41 -10.58
N ARG A 380 10.03 24.17 -11.70
CA ARG A 380 9.45 24.29 -13.06
C ARG A 380 8.28 23.31 -13.26
N ARG A 381 8.40 22.05 -12.83
CA ARG A 381 7.30 21.07 -12.89
C ARG A 381 6.11 21.52 -12.03
N ARG A 382 6.33 21.96 -10.79
CA ARG A 382 5.27 22.48 -9.91
C ARG A 382 4.51 23.64 -10.54
N GLU A 383 5.22 24.60 -11.14
CA GLU A 383 4.62 25.80 -11.77
C GLU A 383 3.74 25.44 -12.97
N VAL A 384 4.22 24.57 -13.86
CA VAL A 384 3.45 24.11 -15.03
C VAL A 384 2.29 23.19 -14.64
N MET A 385 2.50 22.26 -13.70
CA MET A 385 1.45 21.34 -13.24
C MET A 385 0.34 22.06 -12.48
N GLU A 386 0.62 23.16 -11.76
CA GLU A 386 -0.42 23.94 -11.10
C GLU A 386 -1.40 24.56 -12.11
N ALA A 387 -0.90 25.14 -13.20
CA ALA A 387 -1.72 25.69 -14.28
C ALA A 387 -2.59 24.61 -14.96
N TYR A 388 -2.02 23.42 -15.21
CA TYR A 388 -2.77 22.27 -15.72
C TYR A 388 -3.84 21.77 -14.74
N PHE A 389 -3.52 21.73 -13.44
CA PHE A 389 -4.47 21.24 -12.44
C PHE A 389 -5.65 22.18 -12.20
N GLU A 390 -5.49 23.50 -12.39
CA GLU A 390 -6.63 24.43 -12.41
C GLU A 390 -7.51 24.20 -13.64
N GLN A 391 -6.95 24.11 -14.85
CA GLN A 391 -7.72 23.79 -16.06
C GLN A 391 -8.48 22.45 -15.96
N ALA A 392 -7.89 21.47 -15.27
CA ALA A 392 -8.50 20.17 -15.02
C ALA A 392 -9.40 20.13 -13.76
N TYR A 393 -9.68 21.25 -13.09
CA TYR A 393 -10.44 21.30 -11.83
C TYR A 393 -11.95 21.43 -12.05
N ASP A 394 -12.39 22.38 -12.88
CA ASP A 394 -13.81 22.67 -13.15
C ASP A 394 -14.55 21.42 -13.65
N ASP A 395 -13.87 20.63 -14.49
CA ASP A 395 -14.35 19.38 -15.06
C ASP A 395 -14.50 18.23 -14.02
N LYS A 396 -14.00 18.37 -12.77
CA LYS A 396 -13.89 17.26 -11.80
C LYS A 396 -14.89 17.24 -10.64
N GLU A 397 -15.41 18.38 -10.16
CA GLU A 397 -16.34 18.33 -9.00
C GLU A 397 -17.68 17.65 -9.30
N ALA A 398 -18.12 17.63 -10.56
CA ALA A 398 -19.27 16.86 -11.00
C ALA A 398 -19.09 15.33 -10.81
N LYS A 399 -17.84 14.85 -10.90
CA LYS A 399 -17.50 13.43 -11.17
C LYS A 399 -17.08 12.62 -9.92
N LYS A 400 -17.11 13.18 -8.71
CA LYS A 400 -16.75 12.49 -7.46
C LYS A 400 -17.99 12.06 -6.66
N LEU A 401 -18.00 10.82 -6.18
CA LEU A 401 -19.17 10.23 -5.52
C LEU A 401 -19.14 10.52 -4.02
N TRP A 402 -18.04 10.22 -3.33
CA TRP A 402 -17.91 10.34 -1.87
C TRP A 402 -16.81 11.32 -1.44
N PHE A 403 -16.97 11.96 -0.27
CA PHE A 403 -15.96 12.88 0.28
C PHE A 403 -14.58 12.24 0.52
N HIS A 404 -14.49 10.94 0.82
CA HIS A 404 -13.19 10.27 0.97
C HIS A 404 -12.41 10.15 -0.34
N GLU A 405 -13.07 10.34 -1.50
CA GLU A 405 -12.44 10.42 -2.82
C GLU A 405 -12.01 11.86 -3.18
N SER A 406 -12.21 12.84 -2.28
CA SER A 406 -11.97 14.27 -2.57
C SER A 406 -10.54 14.56 -3.04
N ARG A 407 -9.51 13.94 -2.43
CA ARG A 407 -8.11 14.06 -2.88
C ARG A 407 -7.71 13.07 -3.99
N ALA A 408 -8.54 12.07 -4.27
CA ALA A 408 -8.14 10.96 -5.14
C ALA A 408 -7.87 11.37 -6.60
N GLY A 409 -6.77 10.85 -7.13
CA GLY A 409 -6.49 10.69 -8.55
C GLY A 409 -7.14 9.42 -9.13
N LYS A 410 -6.65 8.95 -10.28
CA LYS A 410 -7.21 7.82 -11.04
C LYS A 410 -6.12 6.90 -11.58
N VAL A 411 -6.28 5.59 -11.42
CA VAL A 411 -5.51 4.55 -12.12
C VAL A 411 -6.32 3.99 -13.29
N SER A 412 -5.65 3.72 -14.40
CA SER A 412 -6.19 2.97 -15.54
C SER A 412 -6.43 1.50 -15.17
N THR A 413 -7.60 0.99 -15.54
CA THR A 413 -7.98 -0.43 -15.41
C THR A 413 -7.82 -1.21 -16.72
N LYS A 414 -7.57 -0.52 -17.83
CA LYS A 414 -7.50 -1.05 -19.20
C LYS A 414 -6.39 -2.09 -19.43
N ARG A 415 -5.35 -2.09 -18.58
CA ARG A 415 -4.20 -2.99 -18.68
C ARG A 415 -4.09 -3.85 -17.42
N LEU A 416 -3.93 -5.17 -17.62
CA LEU A 416 -3.52 -6.09 -16.57
C LEU A 416 -2.12 -5.69 -16.07
N TYR A 417 -1.86 -5.88 -14.78
CA TYR A 417 -0.55 -5.59 -14.20
C TYR A 417 0.50 -6.61 -14.66
N PRO A 418 1.81 -6.25 -14.65
CA PRO A 418 2.86 -7.21 -14.84
C PRO A 418 2.76 -8.35 -13.80
N TYR A 419 2.97 -9.59 -14.26
CA TYR A 419 2.80 -10.82 -13.46
C TYR A 419 1.37 -11.17 -13.02
N GLU A 420 0.35 -10.41 -13.46
CA GLU A 420 -1.06 -10.80 -13.38
C GLU A 420 -1.37 -11.87 -14.45
N SER A 421 -1.55 -13.12 -14.03
CA SER A 421 -1.92 -14.21 -14.93
C SER A 421 -3.42 -14.25 -15.18
N SER A 422 -3.81 -14.23 -16.47
CA SER A 422 -5.18 -14.53 -16.91
C SER A 422 -5.39 -16.05 -16.93
N ASP A 423 -5.33 -16.67 -15.74
CA ASP A 423 -5.53 -18.12 -15.51
C ASP A 423 -6.65 -18.44 -14.51
N LYS A 424 -7.46 -17.42 -14.17
CA LYS A 424 -8.56 -17.47 -13.18
C LYS A 424 -9.91 -17.27 -13.85
N HIS A 425 -10.23 -18.11 -14.83
CA HIS A 425 -11.51 -18.03 -15.53
C HIS A 425 -12.65 -18.49 -14.60
N ARG A 426 -13.34 -17.52 -13.98
CA ARG A 426 -14.50 -17.73 -13.08
C ARG A 426 -15.69 -18.40 -13.78
N THR A 427 -15.62 -18.54 -15.10
CA THR A 427 -16.57 -19.24 -15.98
C THR A 427 -16.23 -20.71 -16.24
N ASP A 428 -15.05 -21.20 -15.82
CA ASP A 428 -14.67 -22.60 -16.00
C ASP A 428 -15.62 -23.55 -15.24
N GLN A 429 -16.10 -24.61 -15.89
CA GLN A 429 -17.07 -25.53 -15.29
C GLN A 429 -16.58 -26.13 -13.96
N GLY A 430 -15.29 -26.51 -13.87
CA GLY A 430 -14.71 -27.04 -12.63
C GLY A 430 -14.65 -26.03 -11.48
N PHE A 431 -14.56 -24.73 -11.78
CA PHE A 431 -14.66 -23.66 -10.79
C PHE A 431 -16.12 -23.45 -10.37
N LEU A 432 -17.04 -23.42 -11.34
CA LEU A 432 -18.48 -23.28 -11.11
C LEU A 432 -19.07 -24.45 -10.30
N ASP A 433 -18.61 -25.68 -10.53
CA ASP A 433 -19.06 -26.86 -9.80
C ASP A 433 -18.66 -26.77 -8.32
N GLU A 434 -17.39 -26.47 -8.01
CA GLU A 434 -16.91 -26.28 -6.62
C GLU A 434 -17.58 -25.06 -5.96
N LEU A 435 -17.77 -23.95 -6.69
CA LEU A 435 -18.46 -22.75 -6.20
C LEU A 435 -19.91 -23.05 -5.80
N ASN A 436 -20.65 -23.76 -6.66
CA ASN A 436 -22.01 -24.20 -6.37
C ASN A 436 -22.04 -25.20 -5.21
N GLN A 437 -21.07 -26.12 -5.14
CA GLN A 437 -20.97 -27.06 -4.02
C GLN A 437 -20.68 -26.34 -2.69
N ARG A 438 -19.81 -25.32 -2.66
CA ARG A 438 -19.50 -24.56 -1.44
C ARG A 438 -20.66 -23.67 -0.98
N LEU A 439 -21.26 -22.91 -1.88
CA LEU A 439 -22.32 -21.95 -1.54
C LEU A 439 -23.66 -22.63 -1.23
N PHE A 440 -24.05 -23.62 -2.04
CA PHE A 440 -25.42 -24.19 -2.01
C PHE A 440 -25.48 -25.68 -1.66
N GLY A 441 -24.41 -26.46 -1.93
CA GLY A 441 -24.43 -27.92 -1.79
C GLY A 441 -24.05 -28.46 -0.40
N ASN A 442 -22.89 -28.06 0.13
CA ASN A 442 -22.34 -28.53 1.40
C ASN A 442 -23.01 -27.89 2.64
N ASN A 443 -23.90 -26.93 2.42
CA ASN A 443 -24.36 -25.97 3.42
C ASN A 443 -25.78 -26.36 3.87
N GLN A 444 -25.97 -26.69 5.16
CA GLN A 444 -27.13 -27.50 5.63
C GLN A 444 -28.32 -26.73 6.25
N ALA A 445 -28.36 -25.40 6.17
CA ALA A 445 -29.35 -24.58 6.90
C ALA A 445 -30.09 -23.58 5.99
N LEU A 446 -31.43 -23.53 6.05
CA LEU A 446 -32.25 -22.68 5.16
C LEU A 446 -32.13 -23.11 3.67
N PRO A 447 -32.92 -22.56 2.72
CA PRO A 447 -33.21 -23.23 1.45
C PRO A 447 -32.17 -22.97 0.34
N TRP A 448 -30.87 -23.00 0.68
CA TRP A 448 -29.77 -22.68 -0.24
C TRP A 448 -29.75 -23.56 -1.51
N THR A 449 -30.25 -24.80 -1.44
CA THR A 449 -30.40 -25.75 -2.57
C THR A 449 -31.27 -25.25 -3.73
N ARG A 450 -32.01 -24.14 -3.56
CA ARG A 450 -32.88 -23.54 -4.59
C ARG A 450 -32.17 -22.62 -5.58
N CYS A 451 -30.87 -22.42 -5.45
CA CYS A 451 -30.09 -21.52 -6.29
C CYS A 451 -28.87 -22.23 -6.90
N GLN A 452 -28.35 -21.65 -7.99
CA GLN A 452 -27.09 -22.03 -8.62
C GLN A 452 -26.46 -20.78 -9.27
N VAL A 453 -25.13 -20.67 -9.25
CA VAL A 453 -24.38 -19.66 -10.03
C VAL A 453 -24.12 -20.19 -11.43
N ARG A 454 -24.27 -19.34 -12.44
CA ARG A 454 -24.01 -19.62 -13.86
C ARG A 454 -23.34 -18.42 -14.54
N PRO A 455 -22.62 -18.64 -15.66
CA PRO A 455 -22.22 -17.57 -16.56
C PRO A 455 -23.44 -16.94 -17.25
N VAL A 456 -23.34 -15.65 -17.56
CA VAL A 456 -24.36 -14.83 -18.22
C VAL A 456 -23.68 -13.98 -19.30
N GLU A 457 -23.90 -14.34 -20.56
CA GLU A 457 -23.52 -13.51 -21.70
C GLU A 457 -24.42 -12.28 -21.77
N ARG A 458 -23.86 -11.07 -21.77
CA ARG A 458 -24.61 -9.83 -21.98
C ARG A 458 -24.26 -9.20 -23.32
N LEU A 459 -25.29 -8.92 -24.12
CA LEU A 459 -25.19 -8.51 -25.54
C LEU A 459 -24.90 -7.01 -25.77
N LYS A 460 -24.49 -6.27 -24.73
CA LYS A 460 -24.08 -4.85 -24.84
C LYS A 460 -22.79 -4.62 -24.03
N PRO A 461 -21.78 -3.89 -24.55
CA PRO A 461 -21.74 -3.18 -25.83
C PRO A 461 -20.79 -3.80 -26.89
N VAL A 462 -21.37 -4.34 -27.97
CA VAL A 462 -20.89 -4.26 -29.38
C VAL A 462 -19.51 -4.82 -29.80
N LYS A 463 -18.50 -5.00 -28.92
CA LYS A 463 -17.18 -5.55 -29.30
C LYS A 463 -16.70 -6.72 -28.46
N ASP A 464 -16.77 -6.64 -27.13
CA ASP A 464 -16.31 -7.70 -26.23
C ASP A 464 -17.38 -7.99 -25.16
N SER A 465 -17.98 -9.17 -25.24
CA SER A 465 -19.05 -9.60 -24.33
C SER A 465 -18.49 -10.14 -23.02
N ALA A 466 -18.38 -9.27 -22.00
CA ALA A 466 -18.08 -9.72 -20.63
C ALA A 466 -19.09 -10.80 -20.19
N THR A 467 -18.57 -11.97 -19.85
CA THR A 467 -19.37 -13.09 -19.33
C THR A 467 -19.46 -12.96 -17.81
N ALA A 468 -20.47 -12.22 -17.35
CA ALA A 468 -20.71 -12.02 -15.92
C ALA A 468 -21.15 -13.33 -15.24
N LEU A 469 -21.01 -13.42 -13.91
CA LEU A 469 -21.71 -14.45 -13.15
C LEU A 469 -23.07 -13.93 -12.67
N GLY A 470 -24.05 -14.82 -12.59
CA GLY A 470 -25.40 -14.54 -12.08
C GLY A 470 -25.98 -15.73 -11.31
N VAL A 471 -26.93 -15.46 -10.41
CA VAL A 471 -27.58 -16.47 -9.57
C VAL A 471 -28.96 -16.82 -10.13
N PHE A 472 -29.23 -18.11 -10.36
CA PHE A 472 -30.44 -18.61 -11.01
C PHE A 472 -31.22 -19.58 -10.13
N ALA A 473 -32.56 -19.51 -10.17
CA ALA A 473 -33.42 -20.41 -9.42
C ALA A 473 -33.42 -21.85 -10.00
N THR A 474 -33.13 -22.87 -9.18
CA THR A 474 -33.20 -24.30 -9.56
C THR A 474 -34.63 -24.87 -9.45
N GLU A 475 -35.48 -24.22 -8.66
CA GLU A 475 -36.90 -24.54 -8.40
C GLU A 475 -37.77 -23.27 -8.51
N LYS A 476 -39.10 -23.39 -8.38
CA LYS A 476 -39.95 -22.21 -8.20
C LYS A 476 -39.83 -21.68 -6.76
N ILE A 477 -39.58 -20.38 -6.62
CA ILE A 477 -39.55 -19.66 -5.34
C ILE A 477 -40.84 -18.82 -5.24
N LYS A 478 -41.47 -18.80 -4.06
CA LYS A 478 -42.70 -18.00 -3.83
C LYS A 478 -42.37 -16.61 -3.29
N LYS A 479 -43.22 -15.60 -3.58
CA LYS A 479 -43.13 -14.26 -2.97
C LYS A 479 -43.02 -14.36 -1.45
N GLY A 480 -42.10 -13.58 -0.87
CA GLY A 480 -41.80 -13.53 0.56
C GLY A 480 -40.91 -14.67 1.07
N GLN A 481 -40.54 -15.66 0.24
CA GLN A 481 -39.61 -16.71 0.67
C GLN A 481 -38.16 -16.20 0.70
N ILE A 482 -37.42 -16.54 1.76
CA ILE A 482 -35.97 -16.35 1.84
C ILE A 482 -35.28 -17.17 0.74
N ILE A 483 -34.38 -16.50 0.01
CA ILE A 483 -33.55 -17.05 -1.08
C ILE A 483 -32.15 -17.36 -0.56
N PHE A 484 -31.51 -16.38 0.09
CA PHE A 484 -30.10 -16.44 0.47
C PHE A 484 -29.88 -15.72 1.81
N VAL A 485 -28.87 -16.16 2.55
CA VAL A 485 -28.52 -15.67 3.89
C VAL A 485 -27.01 -15.77 4.06
N GLU A 486 -26.35 -14.69 4.47
CA GLU A 486 -24.91 -14.65 4.65
C GLU A 486 -24.52 -13.82 5.88
N GLU A 487 -23.49 -14.29 6.60
CA GLU A 487 -22.78 -13.53 7.63
C GLU A 487 -21.44 -13.07 7.05
N PRO A 488 -20.94 -11.87 7.42
CA PRO A 488 -19.82 -11.28 6.71
C PRO A 488 -18.56 -12.10 6.93
N ALA A 489 -17.79 -12.32 5.86
CA ALA A 489 -16.51 -13.00 5.95
C ALA A 489 -15.50 -12.08 6.66
N MET A 490 -15.39 -10.84 6.21
CA MET A 490 -14.50 -9.79 6.75
C MET A 490 -15.31 -8.60 7.29
N ARG A 491 -14.76 -7.93 8.31
CA ARG A 491 -15.42 -6.85 9.07
C ARG A 491 -14.43 -5.71 9.32
N GLY A 492 -14.82 -4.48 8.98
CA GLY A 492 -14.03 -3.28 9.24
C GLY A 492 -14.83 -2.27 10.06
N HIS A 493 -14.52 -2.14 11.36
CA HIS A 493 -15.25 -1.27 12.29
C HIS A 493 -14.42 -0.03 12.67
N LEU A 494 -14.93 1.17 12.36
CA LEU A 494 -14.24 2.43 12.61
C LEU A 494 -14.72 3.09 13.92
N GLY A 495 -13.94 2.90 14.98
CA GLY A 495 -14.12 3.62 16.25
C GLY A 495 -13.98 5.13 16.10
N VAL A 496 -15.09 5.87 16.23
CA VAL A 496 -15.16 7.33 16.05
C VAL A 496 -14.73 8.10 17.31
N ASN A 497 -14.05 9.23 17.10
CA ASN A 497 -13.74 10.17 18.18
C ASN A 497 -15.00 10.95 18.62
N ARG A 498 -15.09 11.27 19.91
CA ARG A 498 -16.22 11.99 20.52
C ARG A 498 -15.72 12.98 21.58
N LEU A 499 -16.31 14.17 21.59
CA LEU A 499 -16.09 15.13 22.66
C LEU A 499 -16.90 14.70 23.91
N PRO A 500 -16.41 14.93 25.14
CA PRO A 500 -17.14 14.53 26.37
C PRO A 500 -18.53 15.15 26.53
N SER A 501 -18.83 16.20 25.76
CA SER A 501 -20.10 16.93 25.74
C SER A 501 -21.10 16.46 24.67
N ASP A 502 -20.72 15.55 23.77
CA ASP A 502 -21.57 15.09 22.66
C ASP A 502 -22.77 14.25 23.15
N ARG A 503 -23.92 14.41 22.51
CA ARG A 503 -25.21 13.81 22.87
C ARG A 503 -25.80 12.88 21.80
N CYS A 504 -25.00 12.44 20.84
CA CYS A 504 -25.38 11.39 19.89
C CYS A 504 -25.93 10.12 20.60
N GLU A 505 -27.17 9.70 20.27
CA GLU A 505 -27.82 8.46 20.81
C GLU A 505 -27.06 7.17 20.47
N TYR A 506 -26.15 7.24 19.50
CA TYR A 506 -25.32 6.14 19.00
C TYR A 506 -23.84 6.48 19.26
N SER A 507 -23.58 6.96 20.48
CA SER A 507 -22.27 7.38 20.98
C SER A 507 -21.23 6.26 20.95
N ALA A 508 -19.95 6.65 20.89
CA ALA A 508 -18.82 5.73 21.08
C ALA A 508 -18.78 5.08 22.48
N SER A 509 -19.50 5.65 23.46
CA SER A 509 -19.64 5.10 24.82
C SER A 509 -20.67 3.96 24.93
N THR A 510 -21.38 3.61 23.85
CA THR A 510 -22.16 2.36 23.80
C THR A 510 -21.29 1.24 23.21
N PRO A 511 -20.70 0.32 24.01
CA PRO A 511 -19.89 -0.76 23.47
C PRO A 511 -20.72 -1.65 22.53
N ARG A 512 -20.07 -2.18 21.50
CA ARG A 512 -20.66 -3.12 20.52
C ARG A 512 -19.76 -4.34 20.38
N CYS A 513 -20.36 -5.48 20.06
CA CYS A 513 -19.60 -6.69 19.76
C CYS A 513 -18.94 -6.58 18.38
N ASP A 514 -17.62 -6.79 18.32
CA ASP A 514 -16.87 -6.73 17.06
C ASP A 514 -17.28 -7.83 16.04
N ASN A 515 -17.84 -8.96 16.47
CA ASN A 515 -18.29 -9.99 15.52
C ASN A 515 -19.70 -9.72 14.93
N CYS A 516 -20.68 -9.37 15.78
CA CYS A 516 -22.11 -9.31 15.38
C CYS A 516 -22.72 -7.90 15.41
N TYR A 517 -21.94 -6.89 15.79
CA TYR A 517 -22.25 -5.46 15.90
C TYR A 517 -23.40 -5.07 16.85
N LYS A 518 -23.99 -6.03 17.57
CA LYS A 518 -25.00 -5.81 18.61
C LYS A 518 -24.45 -4.93 19.73
N LYS A 519 -25.29 -4.01 20.24
CA LYS A 519 -25.00 -3.22 21.46
C LYS A 519 -24.77 -4.16 22.66
N LEU A 520 -23.83 -3.80 23.52
CA LEU A 520 -23.50 -4.49 24.77
C LEU A 520 -23.83 -3.58 25.95
N ASP A 521 -24.23 -4.18 27.07
CA ASP A 521 -24.41 -3.47 28.33
C ASP A 521 -23.04 -3.15 28.94
N GLY A 522 -22.84 -1.90 29.37
CA GLY A 522 -21.52 -1.32 29.66
C GLY A 522 -20.81 -1.80 30.94
N ALA A 523 -21.11 -3.00 31.44
CA ALA A 523 -20.56 -3.54 32.68
C ALA A 523 -19.49 -4.61 32.41
N TRP A 524 -18.23 -4.20 32.33
CA TRP A 524 -17.10 -5.12 32.51
C TRP A 524 -16.91 -5.37 34.02
N PRO A 525 -16.93 -6.62 34.51
CA PRO A 525 -16.56 -6.92 35.89
C PRO A 525 -15.09 -6.60 36.16
N GLU A 526 -14.78 -6.12 37.36
CA GLU A 526 -13.43 -5.78 37.81
C GLU A 526 -12.41 -6.88 37.48
N GLU A 527 -11.25 -6.50 36.93
CA GLU A 527 -10.27 -7.45 36.43
C GLU A 527 -9.43 -8.08 37.56
N ASP A 528 -9.90 -9.21 38.09
CA ASP A 528 -9.04 -10.13 38.84
C ASP A 528 -7.78 -10.49 38.01
N GLN A 529 -6.61 -10.44 38.64
CA GLN A 529 -5.32 -10.78 38.02
C GLN A 529 -5.34 -12.17 37.37
N GLU A 530 -6.09 -13.13 37.92
CA GLU A 530 -6.21 -14.46 37.35
C GLU A 530 -7.03 -14.48 36.04
N ARG A 531 -7.97 -13.55 35.88
CA ARG A 531 -8.66 -13.31 34.60
C ARG A 531 -7.74 -12.62 33.60
N ILE A 532 -6.97 -11.61 34.02
CA ILE A 532 -5.96 -10.95 33.17
C ILE A 532 -4.95 -11.97 32.62
N ARG A 533 -4.48 -12.92 33.45
CA ARG A 533 -3.61 -14.03 33.01
C ARG A 533 -4.27 -14.89 31.93
N LYS A 534 -5.53 -15.27 32.09
CA LYS A 534 -6.29 -16.06 31.09
C LYS A 534 -6.50 -15.30 29.79
N ILE A 535 -6.77 -13.99 29.84
CA ILE A 535 -6.87 -13.14 28.64
C ILE A 535 -5.51 -13.03 27.93
N LYS A 536 -4.41 -12.81 28.67
CA LYS A 536 -3.04 -12.81 28.11
C LYS A 536 -2.66 -14.16 27.48
N ALA A 537 -3.10 -15.27 28.07
CA ALA A 537 -2.92 -16.62 27.54
C ALA A 537 -3.89 -16.97 26.38
N GLY A 538 -4.87 -16.12 26.06
CA GLY A 538 -5.91 -16.41 25.06
C GLY A 538 -6.94 -17.45 25.49
N GLN A 539 -6.96 -17.83 26.77
CA GLN A 539 -7.83 -18.88 27.35
C GLN A 539 -9.18 -18.37 27.85
N ASP A 540 -9.42 -17.05 27.82
CA ASP A 540 -10.73 -16.45 28.08
C ASP A 540 -11.62 -16.53 26.82
N ASN A 541 -12.87 -16.96 26.97
CA ASN A 541 -13.84 -17.18 25.88
C ASN A 541 -14.71 -15.93 25.58
N ALA A 542 -14.55 -14.86 26.36
CA ALA A 542 -15.25 -13.58 26.25
C ALA A 542 -14.33 -12.39 25.89
N ALA A 543 -13.01 -12.46 26.13
CA ALA A 543 -12.05 -11.39 25.81
C ALA A 543 -10.77 -11.84 25.04
N CYS A 544 -10.31 -11.00 24.10
CA CYS A 544 -8.95 -11.06 23.50
C CYS A 544 -8.03 -10.08 24.23
N LYS A 545 -6.71 -10.28 24.06
CA LYS A 545 -5.62 -9.36 24.45
C LYS A 545 -5.89 -7.87 24.15
N CYS A 546 -6.65 -7.55 23.09
CA CYS A 546 -7.08 -6.18 22.75
C CYS A 546 -7.84 -5.43 23.86
N VAL A 547 -8.44 -6.14 24.83
CA VAL A 547 -9.09 -5.52 26.00
C VAL A 547 -8.06 -5.01 27.01
N LEU A 548 -6.85 -5.58 27.03
CA LEU A 548 -5.78 -5.26 27.98
C LEU A 548 -4.81 -4.17 27.48
N LEU A 549 -5.17 -3.46 26.42
CA LEU A 549 -4.40 -2.31 25.90
C LEU A 549 -4.96 -1.03 26.54
N ASP A 550 -4.10 -0.08 26.93
CA ASP A 550 -4.54 1.16 27.62
C ASP A 550 -5.60 1.91 26.80
N GLU A 551 -6.73 2.25 27.42
CA GLU A 551 -7.85 2.98 26.82
C GLU A 551 -7.44 4.32 26.19
N LYS A 552 -6.35 4.93 26.66
CA LYS A 552 -5.77 6.16 26.10
C LYS A 552 -5.06 5.93 24.77
N GLU A 553 -4.50 4.73 24.58
CA GLU A 553 -3.57 4.42 23.49
C GLU A 553 -4.14 3.47 22.43
N ALA A 554 -5.17 2.69 22.75
CA ALA A 554 -5.70 1.65 21.88
C ALA A 554 -7.22 1.77 21.62
N ILE A 555 -7.79 0.75 20.98
CA ILE A 555 -9.22 0.63 20.66
C ILE A 555 -9.70 -0.75 21.17
N PRO A 556 -10.37 -0.82 22.34
CA PRO A 556 -10.68 -2.09 22.97
C PRO A 556 -11.80 -2.84 22.23
N LEU A 557 -11.49 -4.04 21.74
CA LEU A 557 -12.44 -4.91 21.03
C LEU A 557 -13.29 -5.69 22.04
N SER A 558 -14.58 -5.35 22.11
CA SER A 558 -15.56 -6.03 22.96
C SER A 558 -16.29 -7.16 22.20
N TYR A 559 -16.71 -8.20 22.92
CA TYR A 559 -17.47 -9.33 22.37
C TYR A 559 -18.72 -9.63 23.21
N CYS A 560 -19.72 -10.29 22.61
CA CYS A 560 -20.88 -10.75 23.37
C CYS A 560 -20.48 -11.76 24.46
N PRO A 561 -21.10 -11.72 25.65
CA PRO A 561 -20.90 -12.72 26.69
C PRO A 561 -21.31 -14.12 26.20
N PRO A 562 -20.76 -15.20 26.79
CA PRO A 562 -21.14 -16.57 26.45
C PRO A 562 -22.61 -16.82 26.83
N GLY A 563 -23.44 -17.09 25.82
CA GLY A 563 -24.84 -17.48 26.00
C GLY A 563 -25.03 -19.00 26.09
N PRO A 564 -26.22 -19.49 26.45
CA PRO A 564 -26.55 -20.91 26.56
C PRO A 564 -26.77 -21.56 25.17
N GLY A 565 -25.76 -21.51 24.30
CA GLY A 565 -25.83 -21.97 22.91
C GLY A 565 -24.47 -22.30 22.31
N SER A 566 -24.38 -22.25 20.98
CA SER A 566 -23.15 -22.52 20.22
C SER A 566 -22.06 -21.44 20.41
N LYS A 567 -20.87 -21.72 19.84
CA LYS A 567 -19.63 -20.92 19.86
C LYS A 567 -19.77 -19.42 20.08
N THR A 568 -18.92 -18.86 20.95
CA THR A 568 -18.98 -17.43 21.30
C THR A 568 -18.60 -16.53 20.12
N CYS A 569 -19.01 -15.26 20.17
CA CYS A 569 -18.61 -14.27 19.17
C CYS A 569 -17.08 -14.10 19.04
N LEU A 570 -16.33 -14.33 20.12
CA LEU A 570 -14.87 -14.31 20.11
C LEU A 570 -14.27 -15.56 19.46
N GLU A 571 -14.85 -16.74 19.72
CA GLU A 571 -14.45 -18.00 19.04
C GLU A 571 -14.73 -17.95 17.53
N ILE A 572 -15.79 -17.23 17.12
CA ILE A 572 -16.08 -16.96 15.70
C ILE A 572 -15.04 -16.02 15.12
N ALA A 573 -14.73 -14.89 15.77
CA ALA A 573 -13.73 -13.93 15.31
C ALA A 573 -12.33 -14.57 15.17
N ARG A 574 -11.86 -15.29 16.21
CA ARG A 574 -10.60 -16.04 16.23
C ARG A 574 -10.54 -17.22 15.23
N ARG A 575 -11.66 -17.58 14.58
CA ARG A 575 -11.72 -18.59 13.51
C ARG A 575 -11.70 -17.97 12.11
N LEU A 576 -12.17 -16.73 11.97
CA LEU A 576 -12.46 -16.10 10.67
C LEU A 576 -11.45 -15.02 10.28
N TYR A 577 -11.05 -14.16 11.21
CA TYR A 577 -10.29 -12.94 10.87
C TYR A 577 -9.31 -12.44 11.95
N HIS A 578 -9.57 -12.74 13.23
CA HIS A 578 -8.87 -12.11 14.34
C HIS A 578 -7.66 -12.92 14.82
N PHE A 579 -6.55 -12.87 14.06
CA PHE A 579 -5.36 -13.71 14.25
C PHE A 579 -4.16 -12.90 14.79
N ARG A 580 -3.19 -12.53 13.94
CA ARG A 580 -2.01 -11.74 14.33
C ARG A 580 -2.37 -10.31 14.72
N ALA A 581 -3.56 -9.83 14.35
CA ALA A 581 -4.10 -8.55 14.79
C ALA A 581 -4.55 -8.51 16.27
N CYS A 582 -4.81 -9.66 16.94
CA CYS A 582 -5.24 -9.71 18.35
C CYS A 582 -4.07 -9.31 19.29
N GLY A 583 -4.15 -8.10 19.84
CA GLY A 583 -3.18 -7.53 20.78
C GLY A 583 -2.24 -6.47 20.18
N LYS A 584 -2.36 -6.12 18.90
CA LYS A 584 -1.61 -5.01 18.26
C LYS A 584 -2.39 -3.70 18.33
N ASN A 585 -1.67 -2.56 18.31
CA ASN A 585 -2.29 -1.24 18.43
C ASN A 585 -2.67 -0.63 17.07
N TRP A 586 -3.95 -0.76 16.71
CA TRP A 586 -4.52 -0.23 15.47
C TRP A 586 -5.06 1.21 15.58
N LYS A 587 -4.77 1.94 16.66
CA LYS A 587 -5.29 3.31 16.85
C LYS A 587 -4.89 4.26 15.72
N TRP A 588 -3.63 4.20 15.27
CA TRP A 588 -3.10 5.00 14.16
C TRP A 588 -3.92 4.82 12.88
N LEU A 589 -4.32 3.58 12.56
CA LEU A 589 -5.11 3.25 11.37
C LEU A 589 -6.49 3.91 11.43
N HIS A 590 -7.12 3.94 12.61
CA HIS A 590 -8.40 4.63 12.79
C HIS A 590 -8.24 6.17 12.78
N ASP A 591 -7.14 6.69 13.36
CA ASP A 591 -6.78 8.11 13.26
C ASP A 591 -6.42 8.54 11.83
N ALA A 592 -6.04 7.62 10.94
CA ALA A 592 -5.89 7.86 9.50
C ALA A 592 -7.23 8.06 8.76
N MET A 593 -8.39 7.90 9.41
CA MET A 593 -9.73 8.01 8.81
C MET A 593 -10.68 8.96 9.54
N ARG A 594 -10.54 9.16 10.86
CA ARG A 594 -11.49 9.91 11.69
C ARG A 594 -11.07 11.37 11.93
N PRO A 595 -11.97 12.24 12.43
CA PRO A 595 -11.61 13.59 12.87
C PRO A 595 -10.59 13.59 14.01
N TYR A 596 -9.54 14.40 13.87
CA TYR A 596 -8.52 14.58 14.92
C TYR A 596 -9.05 15.47 16.04
N MET A 597 -9.05 14.96 17.26
CA MET A 597 -9.47 15.68 18.47
C MET A 597 -8.25 16.28 19.16
N MET A 598 -8.16 17.62 19.21
CA MET A 598 -7.12 18.34 19.92
C MET A 598 -7.59 18.74 21.32
N LYS A 599 -6.66 18.74 22.29
CA LYS A 599 -6.85 19.27 23.65
C LYS A 599 -6.05 20.57 23.79
N TRP A 600 -6.64 21.61 24.38
CA TRP A 600 -5.94 22.90 24.55
C TRP A 600 -5.18 22.95 25.88
N ALA A 601 -3.89 23.33 25.85
CA ALA A 601 -2.99 23.19 27.00
C ALA A 601 -3.49 23.86 28.29
N ASN A 602 -4.03 25.09 28.19
CA ASN A 602 -4.53 25.87 29.34
C ASN A 602 -6.03 25.66 29.64
N HIS A 603 -6.73 24.83 28.86
CA HIS A 603 -8.11 24.44 29.13
C HIS A 603 -8.22 22.92 29.12
N LYS A 604 -7.85 22.29 30.23
CA LYS A 604 -7.87 20.82 30.43
C LYS A 604 -9.22 20.18 30.07
N ASP A 605 -10.31 20.92 30.25
CA ASP A 605 -11.68 20.48 29.99
C ASP A 605 -12.19 20.83 28.57
N TYR A 606 -11.38 21.52 27.75
CA TYR A 606 -11.75 21.89 26.38
C TYR A 606 -11.01 21.05 25.34
N SER A 607 -11.78 20.22 24.63
CA SER A 607 -11.36 19.47 23.45
C SER A 607 -12.23 19.87 22.27
N TYR A 608 -11.66 19.90 21.07
CA TYR A 608 -12.35 20.25 19.83
C TYR A 608 -11.77 19.45 18.65
N PHE A 609 -12.45 19.40 17.51
CA PHE A 609 -11.92 18.78 16.29
C PHE A 609 -11.20 19.80 15.42
N SER A 610 -9.97 19.52 14.95
CA SER A 610 -9.24 20.46 14.08
C SER A 610 -9.40 20.15 12.58
N HIS A 611 -9.28 18.88 12.19
CA HIS A 611 -9.39 18.43 10.80
C HIS A 611 -9.95 17.00 10.70
N THR A 612 -10.31 16.57 9.48
CA THR A 612 -10.72 15.19 9.18
C THR A 612 -9.72 14.53 8.24
N ASN A 613 -9.31 13.31 8.60
CA ASN A 613 -8.38 12.48 7.82
C ASN A 613 -9.09 11.59 6.80
N GLU A 614 -10.43 11.57 6.76
CA GLU A 614 -11.21 10.81 5.77
C GLU A 614 -10.85 11.15 4.31
N ALA A 615 -10.41 12.38 4.06
CA ALA A 615 -10.00 12.86 2.73
C ALA A 615 -8.75 12.14 2.17
N HIS A 616 -8.03 11.34 2.97
CA HIS A 616 -6.95 10.48 2.49
C HIS A 616 -7.43 9.20 1.79
N GLY A 617 -8.73 8.87 1.80
CA GLY A 617 -9.31 7.71 1.08
C GLY A 617 -9.13 6.34 1.75
N THR A 618 -8.56 6.31 2.96
CA THR A 618 -8.09 5.14 3.73
C THR A 618 -9.18 4.19 4.26
N LEU A 619 -10.46 4.37 3.90
CA LEU A 619 -11.59 3.61 4.47
C LEU A 619 -11.52 2.10 4.19
N LEU A 620 -11.05 1.69 3.00
CA LEU A 620 -10.90 0.27 2.64
C LEU A 620 -9.79 -0.43 3.44
N SER A 621 -8.86 0.32 4.02
CA SER A 621 -7.72 -0.24 4.77
C SER A 621 -8.13 -1.04 6.00
N LEU A 622 -9.35 -0.82 6.54
CA LEU A 622 -9.93 -1.67 7.59
C LEU A 622 -10.18 -3.10 7.11
N LEU A 623 -10.69 -3.29 5.88
CA LEU A 623 -10.89 -4.62 5.29
C LEU A 623 -9.57 -5.19 4.74
N LEU A 624 -8.66 -4.33 4.26
CA LEU A 624 -7.33 -4.75 3.81
C LEU A 624 -6.52 -5.41 4.93
N ARG A 625 -6.63 -4.92 6.17
CA ARG A 625 -6.05 -5.55 7.37
C ARG A 625 -6.53 -7.00 7.52
N GLU A 626 -7.83 -7.24 7.39
CA GLU A 626 -8.40 -8.59 7.50
C GLU A 626 -7.89 -9.49 6.39
N VAL A 627 -7.85 -9.01 5.14
CA VAL A 627 -7.29 -9.76 3.99
C VAL A 627 -5.85 -10.20 4.29
N PHE A 628 -5.01 -9.32 4.80
CA PHE A 628 -3.63 -9.65 5.12
C PHE A 628 -3.49 -10.60 6.32
N ASP A 629 -4.23 -10.40 7.42
CA ASP A 629 -4.17 -11.31 8.58
C ASP A 629 -4.71 -12.72 8.24
N ILE A 630 -5.81 -12.80 7.48
CA ILE A 630 -6.36 -14.06 6.95
C ILE A 630 -5.35 -14.75 6.02
N THR A 631 -4.68 -14.00 5.15
CA THR A 631 -3.65 -14.56 4.25
C THR A 631 -2.51 -15.17 5.07
N LEU A 632 -2.02 -14.47 6.08
CA LEU A 632 -0.89 -14.91 6.90
C LEU A 632 -1.23 -16.14 7.76
N GLU A 633 -2.43 -16.21 8.36
CA GLU A 633 -2.90 -17.43 9.05
C GLU A 633 -2.92 -18.63 8.12
N ARG A 634 -3.44 -18.45 6.90
CA ARG A 634 -3.57 -19.55 5.93
C ARG A 634 -2.21 -20.03 5.42
N ARG A 635 -1.23 -19.13 5.25
CA ARG A 635 0.17 -19.53 4.93
C ARG A 635 0.76 -20.45 5.99
N GLU A 636 0.62 -20.09 7.27
CA GLU A 636 1.12 -20.91 8.39
C GLU A 636 0.37 -22.25 8.49
N ARG A 637 -0.96 -22.19 8.39
CA ARG A 637 -1.87 -23.32 8.61
C ARG A 637 -1.83 -24.38 7.51
N PHE A 638 -1.71 -23.96 6.25
CA PHE A 638 -1.60 -24.87 5.10
C PHE A 638 -0.15 -25.14 4.68
N GLN A 639 0.82 -24.45 5.28
CA GLN A 639 2.26 -24.52 4.94
C GLN A 639 2.55 -24.12 3.49
N ASP A 640 1.75 -23.20 2.95
CA ASP A 640 1.90 -22.63 1.61
C ASP A 640 2.35 -21.17 1.73
N PRO A 641 3.66 -20.86 1.64
CA PRO A 641 4.15 -19.48 1.72
C PRO A 641 3.79 -18.64 0.47
N SER A 642 3.24 -19.26 -0.57
CA SER A 642 2.93 -18.66 -1.87
C SER A 642 1.48 -18.14 -1.99
N LEU A 643 0.69 -18.20 -0.92
CA LEU A 643 -0.68 -17.70 -0.93
C LEU A 643 -0.72 -16.18 -1.09
N MET A 644 -1.12 -15.73 -2.28
CA MET A 644 -1.27 -14.32 -2.59
C MET A 644 -2.54 -13.78 -1.91
N PRO A 645 -2.52 -12.55 -1.37
CA PRO A 645 -3.70 -11.89 -0.80
C PRO A 645 -4.97 -11.90 -1.66
N HIS A 646 -4.84 -11.76 -2.98
CA HIS A 646 -5.97 -11.80 -3.92
C HIS A 646 -6.40 -13.23 -4.36
N GLU A 647 -5.80 -14.27 -3.77
CA GLU A 647 -6.07 -15.69 -4.06
C GLU A 647 -6.78 -16.43 -2.92
N ILE A 648 -7.10 -15.74 -1.81
CA ILE A 648 -7.94 -16.30 -0.74
C ILE A 648 -9.39 -16.49 -1.21
N ASP A 649 -10.02 -17.58 -0.79
CA ASP A 649 -11.40 -17.98 -1.14
C ASP A 649 -12.42 -16.83 -1.20
N GLU A 650 -12.39 -15.93 -0.22
CA GLU A 650 -13.30 -14.78 -0.09
C GLU A 650 -13.15 -13.72 -1.19
N LEU A 651 -11.96 -13.62 -1.81
CA LEU A 651 -11.66 -12.68 -2.89
C LEU A 651 -11.59 -13.35 -4.26
N LEU A 652 -11.25 -14.65 -4.31
CA LEU A 652 -11.15 -15.41 -5.55
C LEU A 652 -12.50 -15.53 -6.27
N ILE A 653 -13.61 -15.60 -5.52
CA ILE A 653 -14.96 -15.68 -6.11
C ILE A 653 -15.52 -14.33 -6.55
N LEU A 654 -14.88 -13.21 -6.15
CA LEU A 654 -15.27 -11.86 -6.57
C LEU A 654 -14.75 -11.54 -7.97
N GLU A 655 -15.43 -10.61 -8.65
CA GLU A 655 -15.06 -10.13 -9.99
C GLU A 655 -13.60 -9.62 -10.04
N ASP A 656 -12.93 -9.83 -11.16
CA ASP A 656 -11.55 -9.39 -11.41
C ASP A 656 -11.45 -8.44 -12.61
N ASN A 657 -10.25 -7.96 -12.90
CA ASN A 657 -9.99 -7.11 -14.08
C ASN A 657 -10.44 -7.81 -15.39
N SER A 658 -10.34 -9.14 -15.46
CA SER A 658 -10.78 -9.96 -16.61
C SER A 658 -12.28 -9.90 -16.91
N ASP A 659 -13.09 -9.48 -15.93
CA ASP A 659 -14.54 -9.56 -15.99
C ASP A 659 -15.17 -8.19 -16.33
N GLN A 660 -14.34 -7.14 -16.41
CA GLN A 660 -14.74 -5.74 -16.58
C GLN A 660 -14.44 -5.25 -18.01
N ALA A 661 -15.44 -5.27 -18.89
CA ALA A 661 -15.28 -4.84 -20.29
C ALA A 661 -15.37 -3.32 -20.53
N ASP A 662 -15.63 -2.49 -19.51
CA ASP A 662 -15.77 -1.04 -19.70
C ASP A 662 -14.52 -0.27 -19.24
N GLU A 663 -13.73 0.20 -20.21
CA GLU A 663 -12.50 0.98 -19.99
C GLU A 663 -12.69 2.29 -19.17
N LYS A 664 -13.94 2.72 -18.95
CA LYS A 664 -14.27 3.93 -18.17
C LYS A 664 -14.13 3.75 -16.65
N VAL A 665 -13.96 2.54 -16.13
CA VAL A 665 -13.91 2.26 -14.68
C VAL A 665 -12.57 2.74 -14.08
N ALA A 666 -12.49 4.03 -13.76
CA ALA A 666 -11.33 4.62 -13.12
C ALA A 666 -11.25 4.25 -11.62
N PHE A 667 -10.18 3.56 -11.22
CA PHE A 667 -9.91 3.19 -9.83
C PHE A 667 -9.29 4.39 -9.07
N PRO A 668 -9.82 4.80 -7.90
CA PRO A 668 -9.31 5.95 -7.16
C PRO A 668 -7.93 5.69 -6.57
N PHE A 669 -7.07 6.71 -6.60
CA PHE A 669 -5.71 6.63 -6.04
C PHE A 669 -5.40 7.78 -5.07
N THR A 670 -4.89 7.46 -3.88
CA THR A 670 -4.08 8.38 -3.06
C THR A 670 -2.81 7.67 -2.60
N LEU A 671 -1.72 8.42 -2.45
CA LEU A 671 -0.46 7.90 -1.89
C LEU A 671 -0.68 7.29 -0.50
N ALA A 672 -1.57 7.88 0.29
CA ALA A 672 -1.94 7.40 1.62
C ALA A 672 -2.66 6.04 1.60
N ALA A 673 -3.75 5.90 0.83
CA ALA A 673 -4.61 4.71 0.87
C ALA A 673 -4.07 3.54 0.03
N ASN A 674 -3.36 3.82 -1.07
CA ASN A 674 -2.91 2.79 -2.01
C ASN A 674 -1.50 2.28 -1.74
N ILE A 675 -0.67 3.04 -1.01
CA ILE A 675 0.77 2.75 -0.82
C ILE A 675 1.18 2.81 0.66
N GLN A 676 1.09 3.99 1.31
CA GLN A 676 1.61 4.19 2.68
C GLN A 676 0.92 3.30 3.71
N VAL A 677 -0.40 3.45 3.88
CA VAL A 677 -1.17 2.71 4.89
C VAL A 677 -1.17 1.19 4.63
N PRO A 678 -1.27 0.68 3.38
CA PRO A 678 -1.07 -0.74 3.10
C PRO A 678 0.28 -1.29 3.54
N PHE A 679 1.38 -0.57 3.30
CA PHE A 679 2.71 -1.00 3.74
C PHE A 679 2.84 -0.95 5.27
N ASP A 680 2.31 0.08 5.93
CA ASP A 680 2.31 0.19 7.40
C ASP A 680 1.49 -0.94 8.06
N ILE A 681 0.37 -1.37 7.46
CA ILE A 681 -0.38 -2.55 7.93
C ILE A 681 0.46 -3.82 7.77
N LEU A 682 1.15 -4.00 6.64
CA LEU A 682 1.98 -5.18 6.37
C LEU A 682 3.17 -5.26 7.34
N MET A 683 3.89 -4.16 7.53
CA MET A 683 4.98 -4.02 8.47
C MET A 683 4.51 -4.28 9.91
N GLN A 684 3.36 -3.73 10.32
CA GLN A 684 2.74 -4.07 11.61
C GLN A 684 2.29 -5.54 11.71
N LEU A 685 1.88 -6.22 10.63
CA LEU A 685 1.60 -7.66 10.64
C LEU A 685 2.87 -8.55 10.62
N GLY A 686 4.06 -7.94 10.60
CA GLY A 686 5.37 -8.59 10.61
C GLY A 686 5.84 -9.07 9.24
N VAL A 687 5.36 -8.44 8.16
CA VAL A 687 5.78 -8.72 6.78
C VAL A 687 6.93 -7.77 6.41
N ASP A 688 8.06 -8.35 6.00
CA ASP A 688 9.13 -7.62 5.34
C ASP A 688 8.71 -7.28 3.90
N ILE A 689 8.19 -6.06 3.73
CA ILE A 689 7.71 -5.51 2.45
C ILE A 689 8.80 -5.38 1.36
N PHE A 690 10.07 -5.59 1.70
CA PHE A 690 11.18 -5.57 0.76
C PHE A 690 11.55 -6.96 0.26
N SER A 691 11.54 -7.99 1.11
CA SER A 691 11.88 -9.36 0.71
C SER A 691 10.68 -10.18 0.22
N ASP A 692 9.47 -9.95 0.74
CA ASP A 692 8.27 -10.72 0.35
C ASP A 692 7.48 -10.07 -0.80
N LEU A 693 7.93 -10.33 -2.04
CA LEU A 693 7.24 -9.92 -3.27
C LEU A 693 5.88 -10.61 -3.50
N THR A 694 5.37 -11.45 -2.59
CA THR A 694 3.95 -11.85 -2.64
C THR A 694 2.99 -10.75 -2.17
N PHE A 695 3.52 -9.69 -1.54
CA PHE A 695 2.81 -8.46 -1.18
C PHE A 695 3.31 -7.26 -2.01
N ASP A 696 3.73 -7.51 -3.26
CA ASP A 696 4.16 -6.46 -4.19
C ASP A 696 2.99 -5.52 -4.58
N THR A 697 3.30 -4.32 -5.07
CA THR A 697 2.35 -3.20 -5.21
C THR A 697 1.10 -3.57 -6.02
N TRP A 698 1.27 -4.35 -7.10
CA TRP A 698 0.17 -4.81 -7.97
C TRP A 698 -0.83 -5.70 -7.24
N VAL A 699 -0.35 -6.53 -6.32
CA VAL A 699 -1.15 -7.43 -5.48
C VAL A 699 -2.10 -6.62 -4.60
N ILE A 700 -1.58 -5.55 -3.99
CA ILE A 700 -2.34 -4.64 -3.14
C ILE A 700 -3.41 -3.90 -3.95
N GLN A 701 -3.07 -3.43 -5.16
CA GLN A 701 -4.06 -2.76 -6.01
C GLN A 701 -5.17 -3.72 -6.48
N ILE A 702 -4.88 -4.98 -6.82
CA ILE A 702 -5.93 -5.97 -7.16
C ILE A 702 -6.85 -6.22 -5.96
N VAL A 703 -6.31 -6.39 -4.75
CA VAL A 703 -7.13 -6.51 -3.52
C VAL A 703 -8.00 -5.27 -3.31
N LEU A 704 -7.43 -4.07 -3.41
CA LEU A 704 -8.18 -2.82 -3.23
C LEU A 704 -9.26 -2.63 -4.32
N ARG A 705 -9.01 -2.99 -5.59
CA ARG A 705 -10.00 -3.02 -6.68
C ARG A 705 -11.18 -3.94 -6.33
N LYS A 706 -10.89 -5.17 -5.89
CA LYS A 706 -11.92 -6.15 -5.46
C LYS A 706 -12.72 -5.66 -4.26
N LEU A 707 -12.05 -5.16 -3.21
CA LEU A 707 -12.71 -4.62 -2.01
C LEU A 707 -13.57 -3.40 -2.34
N LEU A 708 -13.13 -2.53 -3.25
CA LEU A 708 -13.83 -1.29 -3.58
C LEU A 708 -15.22 -1.50 -4.21
N ILE A 709 -15.38 -2.56 -5.00
CA ILE A 709 -16.67 -2.91 -5.64
C ILE A 709 -17.56 -3.71 -4.67
N ASN A 710 -16.97 -4.46 -3.74
CA ASN A 710 -17.69 -5.49 -2.96
C ASN A 710 -17.86 -5.15 -1.46
N ALA A 711 -17.28 -4.07 -0.96
CA ALA A 711 -17.44 -3.63 0.42
C ALA A 711 -18.82 -2.99 0.66
N VAL A 712 -19.69 -3.69 1.40
CA VAL A 712 -21.04 -3.23 1.73
C VAL A 712 -21.01 -2.40 3.02
N PRO A 713 -21.41 -1.11 3.00
CA PRO A 713 -21.51 -0.29 4.19
C PRO A 713 -22.77 -0.60 5.00
N TRP A 714 -22.68 -0.51 6.33
CA TRP A 714 -23.79 -0.87 7.22
C TRP A 714 -24.81 0.27 7.44
N ALA A 715 -26.10 -0.04 7.31
CA ALA A 715 -27.15 0.97 7.09
C ALA A 715 -27.75 1.67 8.34
N ASP A 716 -27.44 1.25 9.57
CA ASP A 716 -28.02 1.87 10.79
C ASP A 716 -27.42 3.25 11.13
N VAL A 717 -26.40 3.70 10.40
CA VAL A 717 -25.84 5.06 10.54
C VAL A 717 -26.92 6.08 10.12
N PRO A 718 -27.23 7.14 10.88
CA PRO A 718 -28.25 8.14 10.51
C PRO A 718 -28.05 8.89 9.18
N ALA A 719 -26.91 8.70 8.49
CA ALA A 719 -26.66 9.14 7.12
C ALA A 719 -27.12 8.13 6.05
N LEU A 720 -27.13 6.83 6.37
CA LEU A 720 -27.57 5.71 5.51
C LEU A 720 -28.95 5.17 5.89
N ARG A 721 -29.48 5.54 7.07
CA ARG A 721 -30.91 5.40 7.38
C ARG A 721 -31.70 6.26 6.38
N MET A 722 -32.18 5.61 5.32
CA MET A 722 -33.16 6.15 4.38
C MET A 722 -34.45 6.43 5.15
N SER A 723 -34.58 7.66 5.65
CA SER A 723 -35.81 8.13 6.28
C SER A 723 -36.88 8.34 5.21
N LYS A 724 -38.15 8.44 5.61
CA LYS A 724 -39.26 8.70 4.67
C LYS A 724 -39.28 10.14 4.07
N GLY A 725 -38.15 10.85 4.13
CA GLY A 725 -37.94 12.11 3.41
C GLY A 725 -37.07 11.87 2.16
N PRO A 726 -36.94 12.86 1.26
CA PRO A 726 -36.06 12.74 0.11
C PRO A 726 -34.62 12.45 0.56
N ALA A 727 -33.95 11.53 -0.15
CA ALA A 727 -32.65 10.99 0.23
C ALA A 727 -31.64 12.11 0.59
N LYS A 728 -30.92 11.93 1.70
CA LYS A 728 -29.85 12.86 2.10
C LYS A 728 -28.83 12.93 0.97
N LYS A 729 -28.70 14.11 0.35
CA LYS A 729 -27.73 14.37 -0.74
C LYS A 729 -26.36 13.84 -0.33
N ILE A 730 -25.72 13.09 -1.24
CA ILE A 730 -24.44 12.45 -0.98
C ILE A 730 -23.43 13.51 -0.51
N VAL A 731 -22.76 13.25 0.62
CA VAL A 731 -21.90 14.24 1.27
C VAL A 731 -20.58 14.35 0.48
N ARG A 732 -20.56 15.25 -0.51
CA ARG A 732 -19.39 15.52 -1.37
C ARG A 732 -18.32 16.40 -0.69
N ARG A 733 -18.70 17.23 0.28
CA ARG A 733 -17.79 18.09 1.05
C ARG A 733 -18.07 17.98 2.55
N LYS A 734 -17.03 17.83 3.38
CA LYS A 734 -17.11 17.94 4.85
C LYS A 734 -16.15 19.02 5.34
N GLY A 735 -16.69 20.08 5.91
CA GLY A 735 -15.93 21.08 6.65
C GLY A 735 -16.13 20.87 8.15
N ILE A 736 -15.04 20.93 8.91
CA ILE A 736 -15.11 21.12 10.37
C ILE A 736 -15.23 22.62 10.63
N ASP A 737 -16.12 23.00 11.53
CA ASP A 737 -16.33 24.40 11.90
C ASP A 737 -15.21 24.93 12.80
N ASP A 738 -15.12 26.25 12.89
CA ASP A 738 -14.22 26.94 13.81
C ASP A 738 -14.42 26.47 15.28
N PRO A 739 -13.35 26.32 16.07
CA PRO A 739 -13.40 26.03 17.50
C PRO A 739 -14.41 26.87 18.30
N GLU A 740 -14.60 28.16 18.00
CA GLU A 740 -15.60 28.98 18.69
C GLU A 740 -17.03 28.53 18.38
N LYS A 741 -17.29 28.17 17.11
CA LYS A 741 -18.58 27.61 16.68
C LYS A 741 -18.78 26.19 17.24
N GLN A 742 -17.74 25.37 17.38
CA GLN A 742 -17.82 24.10 18.10
C GLN A 742 -18.14 24.28 19.60
N ARG A 743 -17.59 25.33 20.22
CA ARG A 743 -17.91 25.74 21.61
C ARG A 743 -19.36 26.22 21.71
N GLU A 744 -19.86 26.94 20.71
CA GLU A 744 -21.25 27.38 20.64
C GLU A 744 -22.21 26.20 20.44
N MET A 745 -21.90 25.26 19.55
CA MET A 745 -22.65 24.01 19.35
C MET A 745 -22.67 23.16 20.64
N THR A 746 -21.55 23.09 21.36
CA THR A 746 -21.46 22.45 22.68
C THR A 746 -22.40 23.11 23.69
N ARG A 747 -22.41 24.45 23.79
CA ARG A 747 -23.34 25.20 24.65
C ARG A 747 -24.81 24.96 24.26
N LYS A 748 -25.11 24.93 22.95
CA LYS A 748 -26.43 24.65 22.37
C LYS A 748 -26.82 23.16 22.40
N ARG A 749 -25.95 22.26 22.85
CA ARG A 749 -26.14 20.79 22.88
C ARG A 749 -26.44 20.17 21.51
N ILE A 750 -25.82 20.69 20.46
CA ILE A 750 -25.93 20.18 19.08
C ILE A 750 -24.99 18.97 18.92
N SER A 751 -25.44 17.93 18.18
CA SER A 751 -24.67 16.70 17.91
C SER A 751 -23.57 16.93 16.87
N PHE A 752 -22.42 16.27 17.05
CA PHE A 752 -21.27 16.34 16.14
C PHE A 752 -21.29 15.27 15.02
N GLU A 753 -22.40 14.55 14.84
CA GLU A 753 -22.57 13.48 13.83
C GLU A 753 -22.26 13.88 12.38
N SER A 754 -22.34 15.18 12.04
CA SER A 754 -22.00 15.70 10.71
C SER A 754 -20.51 15.61 10.38
N TYR A 755 -19.63 15.48 11.38
CA TYR A 755 -18.18 15.38 11.20
C TYR A 755 -17.69 13.92 11.06
N ASP A 756 -18.56 12.93 11.29
CA ASP A 756 -18.15 11.52 11.24
C ASP A 756 -17.71 11.07 9.84
N PRO A 757 -16.80 10.08 9.75
CA PRO A 757 -16.51 9.37 8.51
C PRO A 757 -17.79 8.80 7.87
N SER A 758 -17.85 8.82 6.53
CA SER A 758 -19.08 8.49 5.78
C SER A 758 -19.55 7.07 6.04
N PHE A 759 -18.61 6.15 6.27
CA PHE A 759 -18.87 4.77 6.67
C PHE A 759 -18.18 4.50 8.01
N ARG A 760 -18.94 3.98 8.99
CA ARG A 760 -18.40 3.55 10.30
C ARG A 760 -18.21 2.04 10.41
N ALA A 761 -18.84 1.27 9.52
CA ALA A 761 -18.74 -0.19 9.45
C ALA A 761 -18.83 -0.63 7.99
N LEU A 762 -17.83 -1.38 7.54
CA LEU A 762 -17.72 -1.99 6.22
C LEU A 762 -17.66 -3.50 6.37
N TYR A 763 -18.27 -4.22 5.44
CA TYR A 763 -18.37 -5.68 5.46
C TYR A 763 -18.13 -6.28 4.07
N LEU A 764 -17.58 -7.48 4.02
CA LEU A 764 -17.50 -8.28 2.80
C LEU A 764 -18.44 -9.48 2.88
N TYR A 765 -19.30 -9.63 1.87
CA TYR A 765 -20.26 -10.72 1.71
C TYR A 765 -20.05 -11.40 0.34
N PRO A 766 -19.08 -12.32 0.22
CA PRO A 766 -18.67 -12.86 -1.08
C PRO A 766 -19.79 -13.55 -1.88
N GLY A 767 -20.77 -14.19 -1.23
CA GLY A 767 -21.92 -14.78 -1.92
C GLY A 767 -22.96 -13.75 -2.38
N PHE A 768 -23.24 -12.75 -1.55
CA PHE A 768 -24.16 -11.64 -1.85
C PHE A 768 -23.70 -10.77 -3.04
N SER A 769 -22.38 -10.65 -3.26
CA SER A 769 -21.80 -9.98 -4.44
C SER A 769 -22.14 -10.65 -5.79
N LEU A 770 -22.45 -11.95 -5.78
CA LEU A 770 -22.71 -12.71 -7.02
C LEU A 770 -24.11 -12.44 -7.61
N PHE A 771 -25.01 -11.79 -6.87
CA PHE A 771 -26.32 -11.38 -7.36
C PHE A 771 -26.18 -10.13 -8.25
N ASN A 772 -26.99 -10.06 -9.31
CA ASN A 772 -26.89 -8.97 -10.26
C ASN A 772 -27.86 -7.82 -9.96
N HIS A 773 -27.44 -6.61 -10.30
CA HIS A 773 -28.24 -5.41 -10.06
C HIS A 773 -29.37 -5.26 -11.09
N ALA A 774 -30.61 -5.11 -10.61
CA ALA A 774 -31.70 -4.50 -11.37
C ALA A 774 -32.21 -3.25 -10.65
N CYS A 775 -32.55 -2.21 -11.42
CA CYS A 775 -33.04 -0.94 -10.89
C CYS A 775 -34.37 -1.08 -10.10
N PRO A 776 -34.74 -0.07 -9.30
CA PRO A 776 -36.02 -0.03 -8.59
C PRO A 776 -37.21 -0.30 -9.53
N GLY A 777 -38.08 -1.23 -9.16
CA GLY A 777 -39.25 -1.64 -9.98
C GLY A 777 -38.99 -2.78 -10.98
N LYS A 778 -37.74 -3.10 -11.31
CA LYS A 778 -37.37 -4.24 -12.19
C LYS A 778 -36.69 -5.43 -11.48
N HIS A 779 -36.45 -5.32 -10.17
CA HIS A 779 -35.95 -6.43 -9.37
C HIS A 779 -37.03 -7.46 -9.02
N ASN A 780 -36.65 -8.74 -8.94
CA ASN A 780 -37.52 -9.82 -8.47
C ASN A 780 -37.22 -10.27 -7.03
N ALA A 781 -36.10 -9.83 -6.46
CA ALA A 781 -35.70 -10.04 -5.07
C ALA A 781 -35.41 -8.71 -4.36
N ARG A 782 -35.40 -8.76 -3.02
CA ARG A 782 -34.96 -7.67 -2.13
C ARG A 782 -34.03 -8.22 -1.06
N TRP A 783 -33.28 -7.33 -0.43
CA TRP A 783 -32.31 -7.66 0.62
C TRP A 783 -32.39 -6.70 1.81
N GLY A 784 -31.76 -7.08 2.92
CA GLY A 784 -31.67 -6.25 4.12
C GLY A 784 -30.95 -6.96 5.29
N PHE A 785 -30.73 -6.23 6.38
CA PHE A 785 -30.01 -6.73 7.56
C PHE A 785 -30.92 -7.37 8.62
N ASP A 786 -30.40 -8.36 9.34
CA ASP A 786 -31.07 -9.03 10.47
C ASP A 786 -31.04 -8.18 11.76
N PHE A 787 -31.86 -7.13 11.80
CA PHE A 787 -31.99 -6.24 12.96
C PHE A 787 -32.53 -6.91 14.24
N ARG A 788 -32.94 -8.18 14.21
CA ARG A 788 -33.49 -8.91 15.37
C ARG A 788 -32.54 -9.97 15.93
N GLY A 789 -31.78 -10.65 15.08
CA GLY A 789 -30.77 -11.65 15.44
C GLY A 789 -29.36 -11.10 15.44
N VAL A 790 -28.66 -11.26 14.32
CA VAL A 790 -27.25 -10.87 14.13
C VAL A 790 -27.21 -9.61 13.26
N THR A 791 -26.94 -8.45 13.86
CA THR A 791 -27.26 -7.16 13.20
C THR A 791 -26.49 -6.84 11.91
N ASN A 792 -25.44 -7.61 11.61
CA ASN A 792 -24.67 -7.59 10.37
C ASN A 792 -24.83 -8.85 9.50
N ARG A 793 -25.85 -9.68 9.71
CA ARG A 793 -26.23 -10.74 8.77
C ARG A 793 -27.12 -10.15 7.67
N VAL A 794 -26.90 -10.53 6.42
CA VAL A 794 -27.71 -10.13 5.27
C VAL A 794 -28.70 -11.26 4.91
N PHE A 795 -29.94 -10.87 4.62
CA PHE A 795 -30.97 -11.71 4.02
C PHE A 795 -31.26 -11.24 2.59
N VAL A 796 -31.57 -12.17 1.69
CA VAL A 796 -32.20 -11.93 0.39
C VAL A 796 -33.50 -12.73 0.32
N TRP A 797 -34.60 -12.13 -0.11
CA TRP A 797 -35.92 -12.78 -0.25
C TRP A 797 -36.63 -12.38 -1.55
N ALA A 798 -37.56 -13.21 -2.01
CA ALA A 798 -38.30 -12.98 -3.24
C ALA A 798 -39.37 -11.88 -3.05
N GLU A 799 -39.37 -10.88 -3.93
CA GLU A 799 -40.43 -9.84 -3.98
C GLU A 799 -41.60 -10.27 -4.88
N GLU A 800 -41.38 -11.19 -5.82
CA GLU A 800 -42.42 -11.82 -6.65
C GLU A 800 -42.30 -13.36 -6.63
N ASP A 801 -43.18 -14.06 -7.35
CA ASP A 801 -43.03 -15.49 -7.59
C ASP A 801 -41.97 -15.73 -8.69
N ILE A 802 -40.79 -16.22 -8.32
CA ILE A 802 -39.67 -16.44 -9.25
C ILE A 802 -39.78 -17.87 -9.85
N PRO A 803 -39.93 -18.02 -11.17
CA PRO A 803 -39.97 -19.33 -11.82
C PRO A 803 -38.56 -19.95 -11.94
N LYS A 804 -38.51 -21.28 -12.01
CA LYS A 804 -37.28 -22.04 -12.27
C LYS A 804 -36.59 -21.53 -13.54
N GLY A 805 -35.28 -21.28 -13.44
CA GLY A 805 -34.45 -20.80 -14.55
C GLY A 805 -34.43 -19.28 -14.75
N LYS A 806 -35.19 -18.48 -14.00
CA LYS A 806 -35.04 -17.02 -13.98
C LYS A 806 -33.82 -16.62 -13.14
N GLU A 807 -33.09 -15.59 -13.57
CA GLU A 807 -32.05 -14.95 -12.77
C GLU A 807 -32.66 -14.22 -11.56
N ILE A 808 -31.93 -14.14 -10.46
CA ILE A 808 -32.32 -13.47 -9.23
C ILE A 808 -31.61 -12.13 -9.14
N LEU A 809 -32.38 -11.05 -9.27
CA LEU A 809 -31.93 -9.68 -9.41
C LEU A 809 -32.51 -8.80 -8.30
N PHE A 810 -31.67 -7.96 -7.68
CA PHE A 810 -32.12 -6.99 -6.69
C PHE A 810 -31.51 -5.59 -6.87
N SER A 811 -32.12 -4.60 -6.21
CA SER A 811 -31.61 -3.23 -6.22
C SER A 811 -30.59 -3.02 -5.09
N TYR A 812 -29.36 -2.65 -5.41
CA TYR A 812 -28.35 -2.26 -4.41
C TYR A 812 -28.63 -0.85 -3.85
N THR A 813 -29.36 -0.01 -4.59
CA THR A 813 -29.78 1.36 -4.24
C THR A 813 -31.30 1.50 -4.22
N GLU A 814 -31.83 2.49 -3.49
CA GLU A 814 -33.26 2.81 -3.52
C GLU A 814 -33.66 3.66 -4.74
N SER A 815 -32.72 4.42 -5.31
CA SER A 815 -32.88 5.23 -6.52
C SER A 815 -32.18 4.59 -7.72
N PRO A 816 -32.62 4.84 -8.96
CA PRO A 816 -31.84 4.54 -10.16
C PRO A 816 -30.45 5.21 -10.12
N MET A 817 -29.47 4.59 -10.77
CA MET A 817 -28.11 5.11 -10.92
C MET A 817 -27.84 5.48 -12.39
N THR A 818 -26.99 6.49 -12.61
CA THR A 818 -26.42 6.78 -13.94
C THR A 818 -25.47 5.65 -14.37
N GLU A 819 -25.22 5.50 -15.67
CA GLU A 819 -24.27 4.50 -16.22
C GLU A 819 -22.91 4.55 -15.49
N LYS A 820 -22.32 5.75 -15.38
CA LYS A 820 -21.06 6.02 -14.66
C LYS A 820 -21.16 5.66 -13.17
N GLY A 821 -22.31 5.91 -12.53
CA GLY A 821 -22.57 5.56 -11.14
C GLY A 821 -22.63 4.05 -10.90
N MET A 822 -23.25 3.29 -11.81
CA MET A 822 -23.28 1.82 -11.77
C MET A 822 -21.90 1.22 -11.99
N LEU A 823 -21.20 1.63 -13.06
CA LEU A 823 -19.83 1.20 -13.34
C LEU A 823 -18.89 1.47 -12.16
N ARG A 824 -19.05 2.63 -11.50
CA ARG A 824 -18.23 3.01 -10.33
C ARG A 824 -18.56 2.23 -9.06
N GLN A 825 -19.84 1.95 -8.76
CA GLN A 825 -20.26 1.31 -7.50
C GLN A 825 -20.35 -0.21 -7.58
N LEU A 826 -20.66 -0.77 -8.75
CA LEU A 826 -20.98 -2.18 -8.97
C LEU A 826 -19.96 -2.90 -9.85
N GLY A 827 -19.00 -2.17 -10.46
CA GLY A 827 -18.06 -2.69 -11.46
C GLY A 827 -18.67 -2.99 -12.84
N ARG A 828 -20.01 -2.90 -12.97
CA ARG A 828 -20.77 -3.41 -14.12
C ARG A 828 -22.06 -2.62 -14.39
N GLN A 829 -22.60 -2.78 -15.59
CA GLN A 829 -23.88 -2.21 -16.00
C GLN A 829 -25.08 -2.96 -15.39
N CYS A 830 -26.28 -2.36 -15.45
CA CYS A 830 -27.52 -3.00 -14.99
C CYS A 830 -27.76 -4.36 -15.71
N ALA A 831 -28.49 -5.25 -15.06
CA ALA A 831 -29.11 -6.43 -15.66
C ALA A 831 -30.55 -6.15 -16.14
N CYS A 832 -30.90 -4.87 -16.36
CA CYS A 832 -32.23 -4.42 -16.73
C CYS A 832 -32.25 -3.84 -18.15
N ASP A 833 -33.31 -4.12 -18.91
CA ASP A 833 -33.38 -3.83 -20.35
C ASP A 833 -33.60 -2.34 -20.73
N ASP A 834 -33.58 -1.42 -19.77
CA ASP A 834 -33.82 0.01 -20.04
C ASP A 834 -32.59 0.71 -20.63
N GLU A 835 -32.86 1.77 -21.37
CA GLU A 835 -31.86 2.80 -21.64
C GLU A 835 -31.74 3.69 -20.40
N HIS A 836 -30.54 3.70 -19.81
CA HIS A 836 -30.22 4.59 -18.70
C HIS A 836 -29.78 5.95 -19.25
N GLU A 837 -30.29 7.04 -18.66
CA GLU A 837 -29.88 8.39 -19.05
C GLU A 837 -28.38 8.60 -18.84
N GLY A 838 -27.65 8.72 -19.95
CA GLY A 838 -26.27 9.19 -19.96
C GLY A 838 -26.23 10.70 -19.76
N GLU A 839 -26.20 11.13 -18.49
CA GLU A 839 -26.02 12.53 -18.04
C GLU A 839 -26.65 13.59 -18.96
N SER A 840 -27.97 13.56 -19.07
CA SER A 840 -28.74 14.64 -19.70
C SER A 840 -28.55 15.94 -18.91
N SER A 841 -28.22 17.01 -19.63
CA SER A 841 -27.87 18.32 -19.11
C SER A 841 -28.92 18.95 -18.19
N ASP A 842 -28.56 19.19 -16.93
CA ASP A 842 -28.83 20.49 -16.30
C ASP A 842 -27.65 21.41 -16.69
N GLU A 843 -27.82 22.18 -17.79
CA GLU A 843 -26.87 23.18 -18.32
C GLU A 843 -25.41 22.67 -18.51
N ASP A 844 -24.97 22.24 -19.70
CA ASP A 844 -24.85 23.10 -20.89
C ASP A 844 -24.80 22.29 -22.21
N ASN A 845 -25.16 22.91 -23.35
CA ASN A 845 -25.24 22.26 -24.65
C ASN A 845 -23.99 22.52 -25.53
N THR A 846 -22.90 21.79 -25.27
CA THR A 846 -21.82 21.58 -26.25
C THR A 846 -21.78 20.11 -26.70
N PRO A 847 -21.59 19.83 -27.99
CA PRO A 847 -21.61 18.45 -28.49
C PRO A 847 -20.45 17.65 -27.92
N GLN A 848 -20.77 16.53 -27.26
CA GLN A 848 -19.79 15.63 -26.66
C GLN A 848 -18.93 14.93 -27.72
N GLN A 849 -17.81 15.56 -28.10
CA GLN A 849 -16.63 14.79 -28.44
C GLN A 849 -16.20 14.05 -27.17
N SER A 850 -15.96 12.75 -27.26
CA SER A 850 -15.37 12.00 -26.13
C SER A 850 -14.01 12.62 -25.81
N PRO A 851 -13.74 13.06 -24.56
CA PRO A 851 -12.46 13.64 -24.21
C PRO A 851 -11.39 12.55 -24.16
N GLN A 852 -10.81 12.26 -25.32
CA GLN A 852 -9.37 12.14 -25.42
C GLN A 852 -8.79 13.47 -24.95
N ASN A 853 -8.67 13.65 -23.63
CA ASN A 853 -7.86 14.74 -23.09
C ASN A 853 -6.48 14.59 -23.73
N PRO A 854 -5.96 15.60 -24.45
CA PRO A 854 -4.65 15.50 -25.05
C PRO A 854 -3.65 15.19 -23.91
N PRO A 855 -2.73 14.24 -24.12
CA PRO A 855 -1.77 13.91 -23.08
C PRO A 855 -0.92 15.14 -22.74
N LEU A 856 -0.38 15.18 -21.52
CA LEU A 856 0.44 16.32 -21.03
C LEU A 856 1.64 16.62 -21.95
N SER A 857 2.15 15.60 -22.65
CA SER A 857 3.18 15.64 -23.69
C SER A 857 2.80 16.45 -24.95
N ALA A 858 1.50 16.67 -25.19
CA ALA A 858 0.90 17.34 -26.34
C ALA A 858 0.38 18.76 -26.02
N ALA A 859 0.61 19.27 -24.81
CA ALA A 859 0.59 20.71 -24.57
C ALA A 859 1.65 21.41 -25.47
N PRO A 860 1.43 22.66 -25.93
CA PRO A 860 2.40 23.37 -26.76
C PRO A 860 3.78 23.40 -26.11
N ARG A 861 4.77 22.82 -26.80
CA ARG A 861 6.18 22.86 -26.38
C ARG A 861 6.82 24.19 -26.77
N ASP A 862 6.19 25.29 -26.36
CA ASP A 862 6.70 26.63 -26.60
C ASP A 862 8.02 26.81 -25.82
N PRO A 863 9.16 27.03 -26.50
CA PRO A 863 10.44 27.20 -25.83
C PRO A 863 10.45 28.55 -25.11
N THR A 864 10.38 28.52 -23.78
CA THR A 864 10.65 29.71 -22.96
C THR A 864 12.10 30.13 -23.20
N PRO A 865 12.41 31.35 -23.69
CA PRO A 865 13.77 31.71 -24.04
C PRO A 865 14.68 31.80 -22.82
N ASP A 866 15.79 31.06 -22.81
CA ASP A 866 16.87 31.21 -21.81
C ASP A 866 17.60 32.53 -22.05
N ASN A 867 17.03 33.63 -21.53
CA ASN A 867 17.64 34.96 -21.53
C ASN A 867 18.75 35.08 -20.48
N SER A 868 19.83 34.32 -20.66
CA SER A 868 21.06 34.37 -19.85
C SER A 868 22.27 34.74 -20.70
N SER A 869 22.17 35.82 -21.49
CA SER A 869 23.30 36.39 -22.25
C SER A 869 23.07 37.86 -22.63
N LEU A 870 23.79 38.78 -21.97
CA LEU A 870 24.61 39.87 -22.54
C LEU A 870 25.07 40.87 -21.43
N PRO A 871 26.22 41.54 -21.58
CA PRO A 871 26.85 42.35 -20.51
C PRO A 871 26.46 43.84 -20.54
N SER A 872 26.85 44.55 -19.47
CA SER A 872 26.49 45.95 -19.17
C SER A 872 27.21 47.02 -20.01
N GLN A 873 26.49 48.04 -20.49
CA GLN A 873 27.04 49.39 -20.75
C GLN A 873 26.03 50.55 -20.50
N GLY A 874 26.41 51.48 -19.62
CA GLY A 874 26.48 52.93 -19.92
C GLY A 874 25.23 53.84 -20.02
N SER A 875 25.00 54.62 -18.95
CA SER A 875 24.46 56.02 -18.96
C SER A 875 22.96 56.25 -19.30
N SER A 876 22.27 57.35 -18.95
CA SER A 876 22.63 58.50 -18.07
C SER A 876 21.42 59.16 -17.37
N THR A 877 21.59 59.51 -16.09
CA THR A 877 21.01 60.65 -15.32
C THR A 877 19.67 61.33 -15.72
N ARG A 878 18.68 61.25 -14.82
CA ARG A 878 18.01 62.41 -14.16
C ARG A 878 17.36 61.91 -12.85
N ALA A 879 17.81 62.35 -11.66
CA ALA A 879 17.35 63.55 -10.92
C ALA A 879 16.11 63.26 -10.03
N LEU A 880 16.00 63.72 -8.77
CA LEU A 880 16.86 64.64 -8.01
C LEU A 880 16.62 64.53 -6.47
N ARG A 881 17.68 64.55 -5.64
CA ARG A 881 17.72 65.00 -4.20
C ARG A 881 16.81 64.22 -3.20
N THR A 882 16.94 64.26 -1.86
CA THR A 882 17.86 64.88 -0.85
C THR A 882 17.65 64.11 0.49
N GLN A 883 18.57 63.95 1.45
CA GLN A 883 20.03 64.17 1.51
C GLN A 883 20.59 63.54 2.83
N THR A 884 21.79 62.91 2.78
CA THR A 884 23.01 63.06 3.63
C THR A 884 22.96 63.39 5.14
N ARG A 885 23.92 63.10 6.05
CA ARG A 885 25.35 62.59 6.14
C ARG A 885 25.55 62.30 7.68
N LEU A 886 26.58 61.70 8.32
CA LEU A 886 27.85 60.91 8.13
C LEU A 886 28.18 60.33 9.55
N GLY A 887 29.17 59.47 9.82
CA GLY A 887 30.11 58.72 8.98
C GLY A 887 31.53 58.57 9.58
N ARG A 888 32.28 57.55 9.13
CA ARG A 888 33.75 57.28 9.29
C ARG A 888 34.39 57.16 10.70
N ALA A 889 34.80 55.93 11.02
CA ALA A 889 36.18 55.47 11.32
C ALA A 889 36.18 53.92 11.14
N GLN A 890 37.06 53.25 10.39
CA GLN A 890 38.52 53.05 10.43
C GLN A 890 39.06 52.18 11.59
N ILE A 891 39.57 50.98 11.22
CA ILE A 891 40.75 50.27 11.79
C ILE A 891 40.55 49.77 13.25
N ASP A 892 40.78 48.51 13.65
CA ASP A 892 41.85 47.52 13.39
C ASP A 892 41.31 46.07 13.22
N GLY A 893 42.20 45.05 13.15
CA GLY A 893 41.85 43.63 13.15
C GLY A 893 42.68 42.77 14.13
N ALA A 894 42.21 41.55 14.43
CA ALA A 894 42.89 40.48 15.17
C ALA A 894 42.18 39.12 14.91
N ASP A 895 42.87 38.02 15.19
CA ASP A 895 42.48 36.64 14.80
C ASP A 895 41.81 35.81 15.93
N ASP A 896 41.56 34.52 15.63
CA ASP A 896 41.42 33.33 16.49
C ASP A 896 40.11 33.01 17.29
N ASP A 897 39.46 31.94 16.82
CA ASP A 897 39.07 30.70 17.53
C ASP A 897 37.89 30.56 18.54
N ARG A 898 37.47 29.28 18.63
CA ARG A 898 36.57 28.54 19.58
C ARG A 898 35.10 28.39 19.18
N GLU A 899 34.64 27.16 18.93
CA GLU A 899 34.27 26.08 19.89
C GLU A 899 33.06 26.49 20.74
N GLU A 900 31.85 25.97 20.48
CA GLU A 900 31.35 24.65 20.91
C GLU A 900 31.27 24.49 22.44
N SER A 901 30.11 24.05 22.95
CA SER A 901 29.86 23.95 24.40
C SER A 901 28.82 22.88 24.72
N ALA A 902 29.29 21.66 25.04
CA ALA A 902 28.47 20.58 25.58
C ALA A 902 28.68 20.47 27.11
N ALA A 903 27.58 20.36 27.87
CA ALA A 903 27.61 20.31 29.33
C ALA A 903 27.78 18.87 29.87
N ARG A 904 28.97 18.62 30.42
CA ARG A 904 29.34 17.56 31.39
C ARG A 904 28.67 17.84 32.77
N GLU A 905 28.60 16.99 33.80
CA GLU A 905 29.12 15.64 34.17
C GLU A 905 28.27 15.11 35.39
N PRO A 906 28.61 14.10 36.25
CA PRO A 906 29.89 13.39 36.49
C PRO A 906 29.87 11.84 36.55
N PRO A 907 31.05 11.17 36.44
CA PRO A 907 31.25 9.76 36.76
C PRO A 907 31.78 9.55 38.20
N LEU A 908 31.94 8.28 38.60
CA LEU A 908 32.68 7.87 39.81
C LEU A 908 33.85 6.92 39.47
N HIS A 909 34.90 7.02 40.27
CA HIS A 909 36.13 6.21 40.26
C HIS A 909 35.88 4.72 40.66
N CYS A 910 36.78 3.74 40.44
CA CYS A 910 38.17 3.79 39.97
C CYS A 910 38.66 2.47 39.32
N GLU A 911 39.94 2.52 38.92
CA GLU A 911 40.93 1.43 38.86
C GLU A 911 40.92 0.40 37.70
N VAL A 912 42.05 0.42 36.99
CA VAL A 912 42.51 -0.57 36.00
C VAL A 912 43.61 -1.40 36.66
N THR A 913 43.67 -2.69 36.34
CA THR A 913 44.93 -3.46 36.45
C THR A 913 45.24 -4.09 35.09
N GLU A 914 46.40 -3.75 34.55
CA GLU A 914 46.89 -4.31 33.29
C GLU A 914 47.48 -5.70 33.53
N THR A 915 47.25 -6.65 32.61
CA THR A 915 48.13 -7.80 32.42
C THR A 915 48.22 -8.14 30.93
N THR A 916 49.38 -8.67 30.54
CA THR A 916 49.89 -8.64 29.18
C THR A 916 49.39 -9.81 28.32
N GLU A 917 49.37 -9.56 27.00
CA GLU A 917 49.53 -10.52 25.90
C GLU A 917 49.49 -12.03 26.23
N GLN A 918 48.46 -12.71 25.72
CA GLN A 918 48.70 -13.87 24.86
C GLN A 918 47.54 -14.12 23.90
N SER A 919 47.86 -14.72 22.76
CA SER A 919 46.90 -15.11 21.72
C SER A 919 46.06 -16.31 22.15
N ASP A 920 44.78 -16.34 21.82
CA ASP A 920 44.15 -17.64 21.54
C ASP A 920 43.02 -17.60 20.50
N SER A 921 42.96 -18.66 19.69
CA SER A 921 42.20 -18.72 18.42
C SER A 921 40.88 -19.49 18.55
N GLU A 922 40.16 -19.28 19.66
CA GLU A 922 39.01 -20.11 20.05
C GLU A 922 37.62 -19.46 19.82
N LEU A 923 37.54 -18.13 19.72
CA LEU A 923 36.23 -17.43 19.67
C LEU A 923 35.42 -17.75 18.39
N GLU A 924 36.08 -17.98 17.26
CA GLU A 924 35.41 -18.37 16.00
C GLU A 924 34.83 -19.79 16.03
N ARG A 925 35.35 -20.70 16.87
CA ARG A 925 34.82 -22.07 16.96
C ARG A 925 33.49 -22.14 17.72
N TYR A 926 33.28 -21.27 18.71
CA TYR A 926 32.10 -21.35 19.58
C TYR A 926 30.80 -20.81 18.93
N MET A 927 30.91 -20.00 17.88
CA MET A 927 29.76 -19.48 17.11
C MET A 927 29.21 -20.48 16.06
N ALA A 928 29.90 -21.60 15.79
CA ALA A 928 29.64 -22.44 14.63
C ALA A 928 28.50 -23.48 14.81
N THR A 929 28.08 -23.80 16.03
CA THR A 929 27.26 -25.01 16.31
C THR A 929 25.91 -24.75 17.00
N ARG A 930 24.91 -24.26 16.24
CA ARG A 930 23.48 -24.56 16.49
C ARG A 930 22.61 -24.30 15.24
N LYS A 931 22.50 -25.29 14.35
CA LYS A 931 21.53 -25.30 13.24
C LYS A 931 20.85 -26.66 13.10
N ARG A 932 19.51 -26.64 13.02
CA ARG A 932 18.59 -27.79 12.75
C ARG A 932 18.50 -28.82 13.90
N PRO A 933 17.53 -29.76 13.85
CA PRO A 933 16.09 -29.47 13.93
C PRO A 933 15.35 -30.43 14.88
N TYR A 934 14.03 -30.25 15.10
CA TYR A 934 13.21 -31.38 15.54
C TYR A 934 11.78 -31.37 14.98
N ARG A 935 11.32 -32.56 14.54
CA ARG A 935 9.91 -32.89 14.25
C ARG A 935 9.45 -33.87 15.33
N GLY A 936 8.29 -33.62 15.93
CA GLY A 936 7.60 -34.60 16.78
C GLY A 936 6.10 -34.30 16.85
N LYS A 937 5.27 -35.29 16.55
CA LYS A 937 3.82 -35.25 16.79
C LYS A 937 3.45 -36.28 17.86
N TRP A 938 2.28 -36.05 18.47
CA TRP A 938 1.35 -37.01 19.09
C TRP A 938 1.39 -37.23 20.60
N ALA A 939 0.18 -37.57 21.06
CA ALA A 939 -0.24 -38.22 22.31
C ALA A 939 -0.35 -37.35 23.56
N GLU A 940 -1.52 -37.48 24.19
CA GLU A 940 -1.84 -36.95 25.51
C GLU A 940 -1.23 -37.86 26.59
N ASN A 941 -0.74 -37.28 27.70
CA ASN A 941 -1.06 -37.73 29.07
C ASN A 941 -0.31 -36.92 30.16
N GLY A 942 -1.04 -36.60 31.23
CA GLY A 942 -0.57 -36.70 32.63
C GLY A 942 0.63 -35.90 33.16
N LEU A 943 0.32 -34.92 34.02
CA LEU A 943 0.97 -34.67 35.34
C LEU A 943 2.40 -34.09 35.45
N TYR A 944 2.46 -32.84 35.95
CA TYR A 944 3.56 -32.22 36.74
C TYR A 944 4.95 -32.05 36.05
N LYS A 945 5.84 -31.13 36.47
CA LYS A 945 5.91 -30.27 37.67
C LYS A 945 6.57 -28.91 37.34
N ARG A 946 6.40 -27.90 38.20
CA ARG A 946 7.00 -26.56 38.05
C ARG A 946 8.54 -26.58 38.12
N ARG A 947 9.19 -25.63 37.44
CA ARG A 947 10.34 -24.88 37.98
C ARG A 947 10.16 -23.39 37.68
N ASN A 948 10.39 -22.56 38.70
CA ASN A 948 10.53 -21.11 38.53
C ASN A 948 11.93 -20.80 37.97
N PHE A 949 12.07 -19.65 37.33
CA PHE A 949 13.21 -18.77 37.55
C PHE A 949 12.66 -17.37 37.77
N ASP A 950 13.21 -16.67 38.76
CA ASP A 950 12.84 -15.32 39.17
C ASP A 950 13.93 -14.33 38.71
N PHE A 951 13.58 -13.03 38.70
CA PHE A 951 14.31 -11.88 38.13
C PHE A 951 14.19 -11.70 36.61
#